data_AF-A0A6J0EBH8-F1
#
_entry.id   AF-A0A6J0EBH8-F1
#
_cell.length_a   1.000
_cell.length_b   1.000
_cell.length_c   1.000
_cell.angle_alpha   90.00
_cell.angle_beta   90.00
_cell.angle_gamma   90.00
#
_symmetry.space_group_name_H-M   'P 1'
#
loop_
_entity.id
_entity.type
_entity.pdbx_description
1 polymer ?
#
loop_
_entity_poly.entity_id
_entity_poly.type
_entity_poly.pdbx_seq_one_letter_code
_entity_poly.pdbx_strand_id
1 'polypeptide(L)'
;MDRKKHGRSVFPRSNAGRRSETSHRARDSARTGSRVRPSPVPPAPRPEQEQPHCESRPDSAPASQPLRGSSSREKDRSATVSSSAPMPAGGKASRTSCAPSAPEKTPNRLIHEKSPYLLQHAYDPVDWYPWGQEAFDKAKKENKPIFLSVGYSTCHWCHMMEEESFQNEEIGHLLNEDFVCVKVDREERPDVDKVYMTFVQATSSGGGWPMNVWLTPSLQPFVGGTYFPPEDGLTRVGFRTVLTRIRDQWKQNKNTLLENSQRVTTALLARSEISVGDRQMPPSAATMNSRCFQQLDEGYDEEYGGFAEAPKFPTPVILNFLFSYWLSHRLTQDGPRAQQMALHTLKMMANGGIRDHVGQGFHRYSTDRQWHIPHFEKMLYDQAQLSVVYSQAFQISGDEFYSDVAKGILQYVTRSLSHRSGGFYSAEDADSPPERGMKPKEGAFYVWTVQEVQQLLPEPVGGASEPLTAGQLLMKHYGLSEAGNISSTQDSKGELTGQNVLTVRYSLELTAARFGLDVEAVSTLLNTGLEKLFQARKHRPKAHLDSKMLAAWNGLMVSGFAVTGAVLGMDKLVTQATNGAKFLKRHMFDVASGRLKRACYAGSGGTVEHSNPPCWGFLEDYAFVVRGLLDLYEASQESSWLEWALRLQDTQDRLFWDSRGGGYFCSEAELGADLPLRLKDDQDGAEPSANSVSAHNLLRLHGFTGHKDWMDKCVCLLTAFSERMRRVPVALPEMVRALSAQQQTLKQIVICGDPQAKDTKALLQCIHSIYIPNKVLILADGDPSSFLSRQLPFLSTLRRVEDQATAYIFENQACSMPITEPCELRKLLHQ
;
A
#
# COMPACT_ATOMS: atom_id res chain seq x y z
N MET A 1 -70.63 -9.32 -20.63
CA MET A 1 -71.31 -8.26 -21.42
C MET A 1 -70.19 -7.39 -21.98
N ASP A 2 -69.84 -7.54 -23.26
CA ASP A 2 -70.40 -6.78 -24.42
C ASP A 2 -69.80 -5.35 -24.51
N ARG A 3 -69.27 -4.85 -25.64
CA ARG A 3 -69.35 -5.36 -27.05
C ARG A 3 -68.34 -4.70 -28.03
N LYS A 4 -67.78 -5.51 -28.97
CA LYS A 4 -67.35 -5.15 -30.38
C LYS A 4 -66.18 -4.13 -30.55
N LYS A 5 -65.42 -4.05 -31.66
CA LYS A 5 -65.40 -4.62 -33.06
C LYS A 5 -63.90 -4.79 -33.49
N HIS A 6 -63.42 -5.93 -34.01
CA HIS A 6 -63.13 -6.27 -35.44
C HIS A 6 -62.03 -5.44 -36.16
N GLY A 7 -61.07 -6.01 -36.91
CA GLY A 7 -60.79 -7.41 -37.33
C GLY A 7 -59.30 -7.64 -37.76
N ARG A 8 -58.79 -8.90 -37.79
CA ARG A 8 -58.59 -9.82 -38.96
C ARG A 8 -57.51 -9.40 -39.99
N SER A 9 -56.68 -10.27 -40.63
CA SER A 9 -56.31 -11.72 -40.55
C SER A 9 -55.30 -12.05 -41.71
N VAL A 10 -54.47 -13.11 -41.83
CA VAL A 10 -54.24 -14.39 -41.09
C VAL A 10 -52.82 -15.01 -41.40
N PHE A 11 -52.52 -16.20 -40.86
CA PHE A 11 -51.34 -17.12 -41.00
C PHE A 11 -51.29 -17.91 -42.36
N PRO A 12 -50.38 -18.90 -42.70
CA PRO A 12 -49.72 -19.93 -41.84
C PRO A 12 -48.30 -20.48 -42.22
N ARG A 13 -47.86 -21.54 -41.51
CA ARG A 13 -46.70 -22.44 -41.78
C ARG A 13 -47.12 -23.69 -42.57
N SER A 14 -46.17 -24.41 -43.22
CA SER A 14 -45.85 -25.85 -43.00
C SER A 14 -45.27 -26.62 -44.23
N ASN A 15 -44.82 -27.85 -43.95
CA ASN A 15 -44.52 -29.00 -44.84
C ASN A 15 -43.16 -29.15 -45.56
N ALA A 16 -42.86 -30.41 -45.88
CA ALA A 16 -41.56 -30.94 -46.29
C ALA A 16 -41.63 -31.67 -47.66
N GLY A 17 -40.48 -31.88 -48.30
CA GLY A 17 -40.33 -32.59 -49.59
C GLY A 17 -38.96 -33.26 -49.72
N ARG A 18 -38.81 -34.21 -50.66
CA ARG A 18 -37.67 -35.15 -50.74
C ARG A 18 -37.17 -35.34 -52.19
N ARG A 19 -35.86 -35.64 -52.33
CA ARG A 19 -35.17 -36.38 -53.42
C ARG A 19 -35.01 -35.79 -54.85
N SER A 20 -33.76 -35.63 -55.25
CA SER A 20 -33.07 -36.26 -56.41
C SER A 20 -31.56 -35.87 -56.31
N GLU A 21 -30.52 -36.71 -56.26
CA GLU A 21 -30.05 -37.93 -56.98
C GLU A 21 -29.33 -37.66 -58.33
N THR A 22 -28.31 -38.49 -58.63
CA THR A 22 -27.26 -38.43 -59.71
C THR A 22 -26.11 -37.40 -59.46
N SER A 23 -24.79 -37.68 -59.45
CA SER A 23 -23.83 -38.66 -60.05
C SER A 23 -23.16 -38.15 -61.35
N HIS A 24 -21.86 -38.32 -61.67
CA HIS A 24 -20.78 -39.13 -61.05
C HIS A 24 -19.36 -38.79 -61.63
N ARG A 25 -18.27 -38.93 -60.83
CA ARG A 25 -16.84 -39.21 -61.23
C ARG A 25 -16.10 -38.16 -62.11
N ALA A 26 -14.76 -38.03 -62.18
CA ALA A 26 -13.55 -38.54 -61.47
C ALA A 26 -12.40 -37.51 -61.70
N ARG A 27 -11.24 -37.46 -61.00
CA ARG A 27 -10.20 -38.48 -60.77
C ARG A 27 -9.32 -38.20 -59.53
N ASP A 28 -8.45 -39.17 -59.25
CA ASP A 28 -7.51 -39.37 -58.13
C ASP A 28 -6.51 -38.23 -57.88
N SER A 29 -6.07 -38.00 -56.64
CA SER A 29 -4.91 -38.71 -56.06
C SER A 29 -4.76 -38.43 -54.55
N ALA A 30 -3.90 -39.19 -53.86
CA ALA A 30 -3.86 -39.22 -52.40
C ALA A 30 -2.48 -38.89 -51.80
N ARG A 31 -2.46 -38.26 -50.60
CA ARG A 31 -1.66 -38.73 -49.46
C ARG A 31 -2.00 -38.04 -48.14
N THR A 32 -1.73 -38.74 -47.03
CA THR A 32 -1.87 -38.31 -45.64
C THR A 32 -0.63 -37.54 -45.15
N GLY A 33 -0.79 -36.69 -44.14
CA GLY A 33 0.35 -36.07 -43.45
C GLY A 33 -0.06 -35.08 -42.34
N SER A 34 0.15 -35.46 -41.08
CA SER A 34 0.01 -34.56 -39.92
C SER A 34 1.19 -33.58 -39.84
N ARG A 35 1.00 -32.42 -39.22
CA ARG A 35 2.09 -31.50 -38.84
C ARG A 35 1.99 -31.09 -37.37
N VAL A 36 2.96 -31.59 -36.60
CA VAL A 36 3.25 -31.21 -35.21
C VAL A 36 3.87 -29.80 -35.17
N ARG A 37 3.61 -29.03 -34.10
CA ARG A 37 4.31 -27.76 -33.83
C ARG A 37 5.62 -28.04 -33.07
N PRO A 38 6.73 -27.35 -33.37
CA PRO A 38 8.02 -27.59 -32.70
C PRO A 38 8.10 -26.91 -31.32
N SER A 39 8.85 -27.54 -30.41
CA SER A 39 9.26 -26.96 -29.12
C SER A 39 10.54 -26.11 -29.27
N PRO A 40 10.79 -25.12 -28.40
CA PRO A 40 12.07 -24.40 -28.36
C PRO A 40 13.20 -25.25 -27.78
N VAL A 41 14.44 -24.89 -28.12
CA VAL A 41 15.70 -25.53 -27.68
C VAL A 41 16.63 -24.47 -27.09
N PRO A 42 17.32 -24.72 -25.96
CA PRO A 42 18.19 -23.72 -25.30
C PRO A 42 19.49 -23.44 -26.08
N PRO A 43 20.13 -22.27 -25.84
CA PRO A 43 21.39 -21.90 -26.50
C PRO A 43 22.60 -22.64 -25.93
N ALA A 44 23.59 -22.88 -26.80
CA ALA A 44 24.91 -23.44 -26.49
C ALA A 44 26.02 -22.37 -26.74
N PRO A 45 27.22 -22.49 -26.12
CA PRO A 45 28.22 -21.41 -26.11
C PRO A 45 28.94 -21.20 -27.45
N ARG A 46 29.63 -20.06 -27.57
CA ARG A 46 30.53 -19.72 -28.70
C ARG A 46 32.01 -19.97 -28.32
N PRO A 47 32.88 -20.26 -29.30
CA PRO A 47 34.22 -20.81 -29.07
C PRO A 47 35.30 -19.76 -28.76
N GLU A 48 36.41 -20.27 -28.24
CA GLU A 48 37.66 -19.56 -27.97
C GLU A 48 38.44 -19.23 -29.27
N GLN A 49 39.36 -18.26 -29.19
CA GLN A 49 40.46 -18.11 -30.16
C GLN A 49 41.78 -17.81 -29.44
N GLU A 50 42.72 -18.74 -29.63
CA GLU A 50 44.17 -18.60 -29.43
C GLU A 50 44.78 -17.61 -30.45
N GLN A 51 45.99 -17.05 -30.36
CA GLN A 51 47.21 -17.14 -29.51
C GLN A 51 48.02 -15.80 -29.75
N PRO A 52 49.34 -15.58 -29.43
CA PRO A 52 50.42 -16.47 -28.98
C PRO A 52 51.25 -15.97 -27.76
N HIS A 53 52.31 -16.72 -27.45
CA HIS A 53 53.23 -16.58 -26.31
C HIS A 53 54.20 -15.37 -26.35
N CYS A 54 54.70 -14.99 -25.17
CA CYS A 54 56.16 -14.89 -24.91
C CYS A 54 56.45 -15.15 -23.40
N GLU A 55 57.70 -15.43 -23.03
CA GLU A 55 58.09 -16.00 -21.72
C GLU A 55 58.83 -15.02 -20.79
N SER A 56 58.73 -15.23 -19.46
CA SER A 56 59.85 -15.10 -18.51
C SER A 56 59.50 -15.56 -17.08
N ARG A 57 60.53 -15.86 -16.27
CA ARG A 57 60.55 -16.47 -14.91
C ARG A 57 61.93 -16.15 -14.26
N PRO A 58 62.20 -16.43 -12.97
CA PRO A 58 61.33 -16.69 -11.81
C PRO A 58 61.81 -15.91 -10.53
N ASP A 59 61.59 -16.48 -9.33
CA ASP A 59 62.29 -16.27 -8.04
C ASP A 59 62.00 -14.99 -7.21
N SER A 60 62.00 -14.99 -5.86
CA SER A 60 61.96 -16.09 -4.86
C SER A 60 61.48 -15.58 -3.47
N ALA A 61 61.35 -16.47 -2.47
CA ALA A 61 60.98 -16.19 -1.06
C ALA A 61 62.16 -16.61 -0.10
N PRO A 62 62.08 -16.66 1.26
CA PRO A 62 60.97 -16.40 2.21
C PRO A 62 61.33 -15.72 3.58
N ALA A 63 60.34 -15.63 4.49
CA ALA A 63 60.43 -15.59 5.99
C ALA A 63 61.12 -14.38 6.70
N SER A 64 60.65 -13.86 7.85
CA SER A 64 60.37 -14.56 9.13
C SER A 64 59.68 -13.65 10.19
N GLN A 65 59.26 -14.22 11.34
CA GLN A 65 58.68 -13.53 12.53
C GLN A 65 59.72 -13.50 13.71
N PRO A 66 59.40 -13.24 15.03
CA PRO A 66 58.21 -12.67 15.72
C PRO A 66 58.52 -11.63 16.84
N LEU A 67 57.50 -11.13 17.57
CA LEU A 67 57.30 -11.26 19.05
C LEU A 67 56.46 -10.13 19.73
N ARG A 68 55.58 -10.55 20.68
CA ARG A 68 55.10 -9.96 21.98
C ARG A 68 54.98 -8.42 22.18
N GLY A 69 54.00 -7.88 22.92
CA GLY A 69 52.81 -8.48 23.56
C GLY A 69 52.18 -7.66 24.72
N SER A 70 51.03 -8.14 25.22
CA SER A 70 50.43 -7.99 26.57
C SER A 70 50.00 -6.64 27.20
N SER A 71 48.73 -6.62 27.66
CA SER A 71 48.17 -5.99 28.89
C SER A 71 48.10 -4.45 29.03
N SER A 72 47.23 -3.84 29.87
CA SER A 72 45.88 -4.19 30.39
C SER A 72 45.31 -3.04 31.25
N ARG A 73 43.98 -2.98 31.46
CA ARG A 73 43.27 -2.32 32.61
C ARG A 73 43.38 -0.78 32.69
N GLU A 74 42.54 -0.02 33.43
CA GLU A 74 41.11 -0.11 33.86
C GLU A 74 40.76 1.22 34.59
N LYS A 75 39.46 1.55 34.79
CA LYS A 75 38.92 2.44 35.86
C LYS A 75 39.28 3.96 35.83
N ASP A 76 38.53 4.88 36.43
CA ASP A 76 37.11 5.00 36.83
C ASP A 76 36.81 6.47 37.27
N ARG A 77 35.52 6.88 37.38
CA ARG A 77 34.99 8.09 38.09
C ARG A 77 35.37 9.48 37.52
N SER A 78 34.48 10.48 37.31
CA SER A 78 33.37 11.09 38.09
C SER A 78 33.86 12.04 39.21
N ALA A 79 33.35 13.26 39.46
CA ALA A 79 32.21 14.01 38.88
C ALA A 79 32.23 15.52 39.29
N THR A 80 31.27 16.33 38.80
CA THR A 80 30.67 17.55 39.43
C THR A 80 31.56 18.80 39.71
N VAL A 81 31.11 20.07 39.84
CA VAL A 81 29.91 20.87 39.40
C VAL A 81 30.24 22.38 39.62
N SER A 82 29.56 23.32 38.92
CA SER A 82 29.51 24.80 39.15
C SER A 82 30.84 25.60 39.08
N SER A 83 31.06 26.73 38.40
CA SER A 83 30.29 27.85 37.81
C SER A 83 30.52 29.21 38.52
N SER A 84 31.40 30.06 37.98
CA SER A 84 31.37 31.53 38.15
C SER A 84 32.34 32.23 37.20
N ALA A 85 31.89 33.26 36.50
CA ALA A 85 32.73 34.26 35.81
C ALA A 85 32.93 35.49 36.76
N PRO A 86 33.89 36.44 36.54
CA PRO A 86 34.12 37.14 35.27
C PRO A 86 35.59 37.43 34.87
N MET A 87 35.71 38.13 33.73
CA MET A 87 36.89 38.64 33.00
C MET A 87 37.55 39.88 33.67
N PRO A 88 38.62 40.52 33.13
CA PRO A 88 39.58 40.14 32.05
C PRO A 88 41.08 40.32 32.41
N ALA A 89 42.02 39.81 31.59
CA ALA A 89 43.21 40.52 31.07
C ALA A 89 44.25 39.58 30.39
N GLY A 90 45.09 40.11 29.50
CA GLY A 90 46.39 39.52 29.13
C GLY A 90 46.38 38.43 28.05
N GLY A 91 46.22 38.82 26.77
CA GLY A 91 46.25 37.87 25.66
C GLY A 91 47.65 37.37 25.27
N LYS A 92 47.74 36.13 24.79
CA LYS A 92 48.78 35.67 23.86
C LYS A 92 48.10 34.99 22.66
N ALA A 93 48.47 35.38 21.45
CA ALA A 93 47.84 34.88 20.24
C ALA A 93 48.24 33.42 19.95
N SER A 94 47.25 32.53 19.93
CA SER A 94 47.36 31.26 19.20
C SER A 94 46.73 31.44 17.83
N ARG A 95 47.40 30.99 16.77
CA ARG A 95 46.88 31.04 15.40
C ARG A 95 45.94 29.87 15.17
N THR A 96 44.66 30.02 15.53
CA THR A 96 43.61 29.12 15.04
C THR A 96 43.46 29.31 13.53
N SER A 97 43.63 28.23 12.76
CA SER A 97 43.28 28.21 11.36
C SER A 97 41.76 28.26 11.22
N CYS A 98 41.22 29.35 10.68
CA CYS A 98 39.85 29.32 10.16
C CYS A 98 39.81 28.35 8.98
N ALA A 99 39.29 27.14 9.21
CA ALA A 99 38.54 26.49 8.15
C ALA A 99 37.39 27.43 7.76
N PRO A 100 37.08 27.61 6.46
CA PRO A 100 35.90 28.37 6.08
C PRO A 100 34.68 27.66 6.65
N SER A 101 33.95 28.34 7.53
CA SER A 101 32.60 27.92 7.90
C SER A 101 31.77 27.87 6.62
N ALA A 102 31.04 26.77 6.40
CA ALA A 102 30.02 26.74 5.35
C ALA A 102 29.09 27.94 5.51
N PRO A 103 28.63 28.57 4.41
CA PRO A 103 27.74 29.73 4.50
C PRO A 103 26.51 29.37 5.33
N GLU A 104 26.16 30.25 6.26
CA GLU A 104 25.07 30.05 7.21
C GLU A 104 23.74 30.08 6.45
N LYS A 105 23.21 28.90 6.12
CA LYS A 105 22.03 28.75 5.28
C LYS A 105 20.81 29.43 5.93
N THR A 106 20.28 30.46 5.30
CA THR A 106 19.04 31.12 5.70
C THR A 106 17.84 30.23 5.38
N PRO A 107 16.93 29.96 6.34
CA PRO A 107 15.76 29.14 6.08
C PRO A 107 14.68 29.89 5.27
N ASN A 108 13.97 29.15 4.41
CA ASN A 108 12.72 29.59 3.79
C ASN A 108 11.50 29.31 4.71
N ARG A 109 10.27 29.53 4.23
CA ARG A 109 9.04 29.44 5.05
C ARG A 109 8.75 28.06 5.61
N LEU A 110 9.25 26.99 4.98
CA LEU A 110 8.94 25.62 5.39
C LEU A 110 9.51 25.27 6.77
N ILE A 111 10.41 26.09 7.34
CA ILE A 111 10.89 25.97 8.73
C ILE A 111 9.78 26.09 9.78
N HIS A 112 8.60 26.57 9.41
CA HIS A 112 7.42 26.67 10.29
C HIS A 112 6.46 25.48 10.18
N GLU A 113 6.70 24.55 9.26
CA GLU A 113 5.83 23.39 9.03
C GLU A 113 6.07 22.25 10.04
N LYS A 114 5.25 21.20 9.93
CA LYS A 114 5.37 19.98 10.74
C LYS A 114 5.65 18.70 9.95
N SER A 115 5.32 18.67 8.65
CA SER A 115 5.75 17.61 7.74
C SER A 115 7.28 17.47 7.76
N PRO A 116 7.83 16.26 8.00
CA PRO A 116 9.27 16.02 7.83
C PRO A 116 9.74 16.29 6.40
N TYR A 117 8.90 16.01 5.39
CA TYR A 117 9.19 16.33 3.98
C TYR A 117 9.33 17.84 3.75
N LEU A 118 8.39 18.66 4.26
CA LEU A 118 8.51 20.12 4.08
C LEU A 118 9.70 20.70 4.87
N LEU A 119 9.93 20.22 6.09
CA LEU A 119 11.06 20.66 6.92
C LEU A 119 12.43 20.31 6.31
N GLN A 120 12.55 19.21 5.57
CA GLN A 120 13.76 18.86 4.82
C GLN A 120 14.15 19.96 3.82
N HIS A 121 13.16 20.49 3.09
CA HIS A 121 13.33 21.54 2.09
C HIS A 121 13.49 22.97 2.68
N ALA A 122 13.47 23.12 4.01
CA ALA A 122 13.53 24.44 4.66
C ALA A 122 14.83 25.22 4.43
N TYR A 123 15.91 24.55 4.00
CA TYR A 123 17.24 25.11 3.75
C TYR A 123 17.75 24.89 2.30
N ASP A 124 16.82 24.67 1.37
CA ASP A 124 17.11 24.75 -0.07
C ASP A 124 17.34 26.22 -0.49
N PRO A 125 18.22 26.50 -1.48
CA PRO A 125 18.30 27.80 -2.17
C PRO A 125 16.99 28.31 -2.80
N VAL A 126 15.98 27.44 -2.92
CA VAL A 126 14.64 27.80 -3.43
C VAL A 126 13.83 28.53 -2.34
N ASP A 127 13.21 29.66 -2.68
CA ASP A 127 12.23 30.40 -1.87
C ASP A 127 10.90 29.62 -1.85
N TRP A 128 10.90 28.46 -1.18
CA TRP A 128 9.72 27.60 -1.06
C TRP A 128 8.64 28.24 -0.19
N TYR A 129 7.40 28.05 -0.63
CA TYR A 129 6.17 28.32 0.10
C TYR A 129 5.43 26.99 0.37
N PRO A 130 4.74 26.85 1.50
CA PRO A 130 3.72 25.80 1.63
C PRO A 130 2.52 26.11 0.72
N TRP A 131 1.65 25.12 0.47
CA TRP A 131 0.41 25.35 -0.28
C TRP A 131 -0.56 26.24 0.51
N GLY A 132 -0.73 27.49 0.06
CA GLY A 132 -1.67 28.42 0.67
C GLY A 132 -1.65 29.82 0.06
N GLN A 133 -2.54 30.67 0.57
CA GLN A 133 -2.89 31.96 0.00
C GLN A 133 -1.71 32.91 -0.24
N GLU A 134 -0.67 32.90 0.61
CA GLU A 134 0.52 33.76 0.44
C GLU A 134 1.19 33.53 -0.92
N ALA A 135 1.37 32.26 -1.31
CA ALA A 135 1.95 31.89 -2.59
C ALA A 135 1.04 32.29 -3.76
N PHE A 136 -0.28 32.09 -3.62
CA PHE A 136 -1.24 32.38 -4.68
C PHE A 136 -1.36 33.88 -4.93
N ASP A 137 -1.37 34.70 -3.88
CA ASP A 137 -1.43 36.14 -4.01
C ASP A 137 -0.08 36.75 -4.43
N LYS A 138 1.06 36.16 -4.05
CA LYS A 138 2.36 36.49 -4.66
C LYS A 138 2.35 36.22 -6.16
N ALA A 139 1.89 35.05 -6.60
CA ALA A 139 1.84 34.68 -8.02
C ALA A 139 0.91 35.59 -8.84
N LYS A 140 -0.27 35.95 -8.29
CA LYS A 140 -1.19 36.92 -8.92
C LYS A 140 -0.58 38.33 -9.00
N LYS A 141 0.06 38.79 -7.91
CA LYS A 141 0.65 40.14 -7.80
C LYS A 141 1.89 40.32 -8.67
N GLU A 142 2.78 39.33 -8.70
CA GLU A 142 4.00 39.33 -9.53
C GLU A 142 3.73 38.84 -10.97
N ASN A 143 2.52 38.33 -11.26
CA ASN A 143 2.10 37.82 -12.57
C ASN A 143 2.95 36.63 -13.08
N LYS A 144 3.56 35.90 -12.13
CA LYS A 144 4.44 34.73 -12.36
C LYS A 144 3.66 33.41 -12.35
N PRO A 145 4.09 32.40 -13.11
CA PRO A 145 3.59 31.04 -12.95
C PRO A 145 4.04 30.46 -11.60
N ILE A 146 3.23 29.54 -11.05
CA ILE A 146 3.60 28.77 -9.86
C ILE A 146 4.35 27.52 -10.32
N PHE A 147 5.46 27.21 -9.67
CA PHE A 147 6.13 25.91 -9.78
C PHE A 147 5.70 25.07 -8.57
N LEU A 148 4.84 24.07 -8.80
CA LEU A 148 4.39 23.12 -7.79
C LEU A 148 5.27 21.88 -7.81
N SER A 149 5.88 21.54 -6.68
CA SER A 149 6.61 20.29 -6.47
C SER A 149 5.97 19.48 -5.34
N VAL A 150 5.60 18.22 -5.62
CA VAL A 150 4.86 17.33 -4.72
C VAL A 150 5.63 16.04 -4.49
N GLY A 151 5.75 15.63 -3.23
CA GLY A 151 6.47 14.41 -2.81
C GLY A 151 6.13 14.01 -1.37
N TYR A 152 6.97 13.19 -0.74
CA TYR A 152 6.84 12.73 0.64
C TYR A 152 8.20 12.22 1.18
N SER A 153 8.33 12.08 2.50
CA SER A 153 9.58 12.00 3.28
C SER A 153 10.37 10.70 3.20
N THR A 154 9.89 9.69 2.48
CA THR A 154 10.53 8.36 2.36
C THR A 154 10.80 7.97 0.90
N CYS A 155 10.83 8.96 0.00
CA CYS A 155 10.83 8.75 -1.43
C CYS A 155 12.23 9.02 -2.01
N HIS A 156 13.00 7.97 -2.28
CA HIS A 156 14.34 8.04 -2.88
C HIS A 156 14.43 9.00 -4.09
N TRP A 157 13.45 8.93 -5.02
CA TRP A 157 13.40 9.83 -6.18
C TRP A 157 13.17 11.31 -5.82
N CYS A 158 12.52 11.61 -4.69
CA CYS A 158 12.38 12.98 -4.17
C CYS A 158 13.71 13.49 -3.61
N HIS A 159 14.42 12.67 -2.83
CA HIS A 159 15.73 13.01 -2.26
C HIS A 159 16.80 13.21 -3.34
N MET A 160 16.81 12.37 -4.39
CA MET A 160 17.68 12.60 -5.55
C MET A 160 17.39 13.92 -6.26
N MET A 161 16.12 14.29 -6.46
CA MET A 161 15.79 15.56 -7.13
C MET A 161 16.09 16.78 -6.24
N GLU A 162 16.00 16.63 -4.93
CA GLU A 162 16.47 17.61 -3.98
C GLU A 162 17.98 17.86 -4.12
N GLU A 163 18.79 16.82 -3.96
CA GLU A 163 20.25 16.91 -3.98
C GLU A 163 20.78 17.33 -5.37
N GLU A 164 20.27 16.73 -6.45
CA GLU A 164 20.76 17.04 -7.81
C GLU A 164 20.25 18.40 -8.32
N SER A 165 19.05 18.86 -7.91
CA SER A 165 18.40 20.04 -8.50
C SER A 165 17.97 21.13 -7.51
N PHE A 166 17.29 20.84 -6.40
CA PHE A 166 16.78 21.90 -5.52
C PHE A 166 17.86 22.51 -4.61
N GLN A 167 18.91 21.75 -4.25
CA GLN A 167 20.08 22.23 -3.52
C GLN A 167 21.12 22.93 -4.43
N ASN A 168 20.91 22.96 -5.75
CA ASN A 168 21.79 23.64 -6.70
C ASN A 168 21.44 25.15 -6.75
N GLU A 169 22.36 25.99 -6.27
CA GLU A 169 22.21 27.46 -6.19
C GLU A 169 21.77 28.11 -7.52
N GLU A 170 22.23 27.63 -8.67
CA GLU A 170 21.92 28.22 -9.97
C GLU A 170 20.50 27.86 -10.44
N ILE A 171 20.07 26.62 -10.17
CA ILE A 171 18.69 26.17 -10.39
C ILE A 171 17.75 26.88 -9.40
N GLY A 172 18.19 27.08 -8.15
CA GLY A 172 17.48 27.89 -7.15
C GLY A 172 17.27 29.32 -7.59
N HIS A 173 18.30 29.98 -8.16
CA HIS A 173 18.17 31.32 -8.73
C HIS A 173 17.15 31.37 -9.88
N LEU A 174 17.24 30.45 -10.84
CA LEU A 174 16.28 30.37 -11.96
C LEU A 174 14.84 30.14 -11.49
N LEU A 175 14.64 29.33 -10.45
CA LEU A 175 13.35 29.12 -9.82
C LEU A 175 12.81 30.38 -9.13
N ASN A 176 13.64 31.07 -8.34
CA ASN A 176 13.24 32.24 -7.56
C ASN A 176 12.99 33.49 -8.42
N GLU A 177 13.74 33.65 -9.51
CA GLU A 177 13.60 34.79 -10.43
C GLU A 177 12.26 34.76 -11.17
N ASP A 178 11.93 33.62 -11.79
CA ASP A 178 10.83 33.52 -12.76
C ASP A 178 9.53 32.88 -12.23
N PHE A 179 9.57 32.17 -11.10
CA PHE A 179 8.45 31.39 -10.58
C PHE A 179 8.07 31.78 -9.14
N VAL A 180 6.90 31.32 -8.68
CA VAL A 180 6.60 31.20 -7.24
C VAL A 180 6.62 29.71 -6.89
N CYS A 181 7.55 29.29 -6.03
CA CYS A 181 7.83 27.89 -5.79
C CYS A 181 7.02 27.36 -4.60
N VAL A 182 6.16 26.37 -4.84
CA VAL A 182 5.26 25.77 -3.84
C VAL A 182 5.65 24.31 -3.61
N LYS A 183 5.86 23.94 -2.35
CA LYS A 183 6.22 22.59 -1.92
C LYS A 183 5.07 21.93 -1.18
N VAL A 184 4.79 20.66 -1.49
CA VAL A 184 3.64 19.93 -0.94
C VAL A 184 4.01 18.49 -0.56
N ASP A 185 3.70 18.12 0.68
CA ASP A 185 3.66 16.73 1.11
C ASP A 185 2.33 16.10 0.65
N ARG A 186 2.39 15.10 -0.25
CA ARG A 186 1.20 14.39 -0.74
C ARG A 186 0.43 13.71 0.39
N GLU A 187 1.12 13.32 1.46
CA GLU A 187 0.53 12.63 2.58
C GLU A 187 -0.27 13.58 3.47
N GLU A 188 -0.04 14.88 3.40
CA GLU A 188 -0.85 15.90 4.08
C GLU A 188 -1.88 16.55 3.15
N ARG A 189 -1.61 16.61 1.84
CA ARG A 189 -2.50 17.15 0.80
C ARG A 189 -2.74 16.18 -0.36
N PRO A 190 -3.45 15.05 -0.12
CA PRO A 190 -3.83 14.10 -1.16
C PRO A 190 -4.80 14.69 -2.19
N ASP A 191 -5.49 15.77 -1.84
CA ASP A 191 -6.37 16.52 -2.73
C ASP A 191 -5.60 17.29 -3.81
N VAL A 192 -4.51 17.96 -3.42
CA VAL A 192 -3.55 18.59 -4.34
C VAL A 192 -2.87 17.52 -5.19
N ASP A 193 -2.37 16.44 -4.55
CA ASP A 193 -1.71 15.32 -5.22
C ASP A 193 -2.60 14.70 -6.31
N LYS A 194 -3.81 14.26 -5.97
CA LYS A 194 -4.72 13.60 -6.92
C LYS A 194 -5.12 14.51 -8.08
N VAL A 195 -5.38 15.80 -7.83
CA VAL A 195 -5.75 16.77 -8.90
C VAL A 195 -4.63 16.94 -9.93
N TYR A 196 -3.39 17.16 -9.49
CA TYR A 196 -2.29 17.43 -10.40
C TYR A 196 -1.65 16.15 -10.98
N MET A 197 -1.72 15.01 -10.26
CA MET A 197 -1.35 13.71 -10.82
C MET A 197 -2.28 13.29 -11.96
N THR A 198 -3.59 13.55 -11.84
CA THR A 198 -4.57 13.35 -12.92
C THR A 198 -4.23 14.18 -14.17
N PHE A 199 -3.70 15.40 -13.99
CA PHE A 199 -3.18 16.19 -15.11
C PHE A 199 -1.94 15.53 -15.74
N VAL A 200 -0.91 15.22 -14.95
CA VAL A 200 0.35 14.64 -15.46
C VAL A 200 0.11 13.33 -16.20
N GLN A 201 -0.67 12.41 -15.64
CA GLN A 201 -1.04 11.14 -16.27
C GLN A 201 -1.84 11.31 -17.57
N ALA A 202 -2.52 12.44 -17.77
CA ALA A 202 -3.29 12.73 -18.98
C ALA A 202 -2.50 13.50 -20.06
N THR A 203 -1.41 14.19 -19.68
CA THR A 203 -0.55 14.95 -20.61
C THR A 203 0.78 14.26 -20.93
N SER A 204 1.21 13.31 -20.10
CA SER A 204 2.52 12.66 -20.15
C SER A 204 2.36 11.13 -20.21
N SER A 205 3.42 10.41 -20.59
CA SER A 205 3.39 8.95 -20.78
C SER A 205 3.47 8.14 -19.46
N GLY A 206 2.94 8.68 -18.36
CA GLY A 206 3.04 8.11 -17.01
C GLY A 206 2.88 9.17 -15.91
N GLY A 207 3.06 8.74 -14.66
CA GLY A 207 3.03 9.59 -13.47
C GLY A 207 3.84 8.95 -12.32
N GLY A 208 3.95 9.64 -11.19
CA GLY A 208 4.76 9.23 -10.03
C GLY A 208 5.43 10.43 -9.34
N TRP A 209 6.17 10.17 -8.26
CA TRP A 209 6.83 11.20 -7.45
C TRP A 209 8.37 11.18 -7.65
N PRO A 210 9.06 12.33 -7.54
CA PRO A 210 8.54 13.67 -7.31
C PRO A 210 7.72 14.14 -8.52
N MET A 211 6.57 14.77 -8.24
CA MET A 211 5.70 15.32 -9.27
C MET A 211 5.95 16.83 -9.36
N ASN A 212 6.19 17.33 -10.57
CA ASN A 212 6.59 18.71 -10.81
C ASN A 212 5.71 19.32 -11.90
N VAL A 213 4.93 20.36 -11.57
CA VAL A 213 3.86 20.91 -12.41
C VAL A 213 3.90 22.44 -12.37
N TRP A 214 3.74 23.07 -13.53
CA TRP A 214 3.65 24.52 -13.65
C TRP A 214 2.19 24.95 -13.80
N LEU A 215 1.78 25.87 -12.94
CA LEU A 215 0.41 26.39 -12.83
C LEU A 215 0.35 27.88 -13.18
N THR A 216 -0.82 28.31 -13.66
CA THR A 216 -1.16 29.73 -13.74
C THR A 216 -1.31 30.34 -12.32
N PRO A 217 -1.35 31.69 -12.19
CA PRO A 217 -1.83 32.36 -10.98
C PRO A 217 -3.29 32.02 -10.57
N SER A 218 -4.04 31.34 -11.44
CA SER A 218 -5.36 30.77 -11.19
C SER A 218 -5.33 29.26 -10.90
N LEU A 219 -4.16 28.71 -10.57
CA LEU A 219 -3.92 27.30 -10.18
C LEU A 219 -4.28 26.26 -11.25
N GLN A 220 -4.45 26.68 -12.51
CA GLN A 220 -4.68 25.79 -13.64
C GLN A 220 -3.34 25.25 -14.17
N PRO A 221 -3.18 23.93 -14.35
CA PRO A 221 -1.92 23.34 -14.82
C PRO A 221 -1.73 23.52 -16.33
N PHE A 222 -0.48 23.67 -16.78
CA PHE A 222 -0.17 23.84 -18.21
C PHE A 222 1.09 23.10 -18.70
N VAL A 223 2.03 22.76 -17.83
CA VAL A 223 3.13 21.80 -18.10
C VAL A 223 3.33 20.94 -16.85
N GLY A 224 3.71 19.67 -17.00
CA GLY A 224 4.07 18.82 -15.87
C GLY A 224 4.86 17.57 -16.25
N GLY A 225 5.47 16.94 -15.25
CA GLY A 225 6.24 15.72 -15.37
C GLY A 225 6.66 15.18 -13.99
N THR A 226 7.50 14.16 -13.97
CA THR A 226 8.02 13.56 -12.73
C THR A 226 9.45 14.04 -12.46
N TYR A 227 10.44 13.15 -12.55
CA TYR A 227 11.85 13.45 -12.34
C TYR A 227 12.49 14.15 -13.54
N PHE A 228 13.07 15.32 -13.30
CA PHE A 228 13.95 16.02 -14.25
C PHE A 228 15.39 15.99 -13.71
N PRO A 229 16.38 15.46 -14.45
CA PRO A 229 17.79 15.62 -14.08
C PRO A 229 18.21 17.09 -14.19
N PRO A 230 19.26 17.57 -13.50
CA PRO A 230 19.62 18.99 -13.53
C PRO A 230 20.00 19.49 -14.93
N GLU A 231 20.81 18.71 -15.64
CA GLU A 231 21.37 19.03 -16.97
C GLU A 231 20.84 18.09 -18.07
N ASP A 232 20.97 18.51 -19.33
CA ASP A 232 20.49 17.74 -20.51
C ASP A 232 21.27 16.43 -20.70
N GLY A 233 20.54 15.30 -20.72
CA GLY A 233 21.07 13.96 -21.00
C GLY A 233 20.66 13.43 -22.37
N LEU A 234 21.24 12.29 -22.77
CA LEU A 234 20.97 11.63 -24.07
C LEU A 234 19.49 11.28 -24.31
N THR A 235 18.70 11.10 -23.25
CA THR A 235 17.31 10.61 -23.31
C THR A 235 16.31 11.43 -22.50
N ARG A 236 16.76 12.44 -21.73
CA ARG A 236 15.91 13.31 -20.90
C ARG A 236 16.42 14.74 -20.95
N VAL A 237 15.48 15.68 -21.08
CA VAL A 237 15.76 17.13 -21.04
C VAL A 237 16.06 17.55 -19.60
N GLY A 238 17.10 18.35 -19.42
CA GLY A 238 17.54 18.88 -18.13
C GLY A 238 16.58 19.92 -17.56
N PHE A 239 16.49 19.97 -16.24
CA PHE A 239 15.59 20.85 -15.51
C PHE A 239 15.90 22.32 -15.78
N ARG A 240 17.18 22.70 -15.88
CA ARG A 240 17.64 24.01 -16.39
C ARG A 240 17.00 24.38 -17.73
N THR A 241 17.02 23.45 -18.69
CA THR A 241 16.47 23.64 -20.04
C THR A 241 14.95 23.65 -20.05
N VAL A 242 14.29 22.89 -19.16
CA VAL A 242 12.83 22.95 -18.95
C VAL A 242 12.40 24.32 -18.39
N LEU A 243 13.02 24.78 -17.30
CA LEU A 243 12.73 26.07 -16.66
C LEU A 243 12.90 27.24 -17.65
N THR A 244 14.01 27.26 -18.38
CA THR A 244 14.33 28.26 -19.41
C THR A 244 13.24 28.31 -20.50
N ARG A 245 12.81 27.14 -21.02
CA ARG A 245 11.76 27.07 -22.05
C ARG A 245 10.41 27.54 -21.51
N ILE A 246 10.02 27.15 -20.30
CA ILE A 246 8.74 27.55 -19.70
C ILE A 246 8.69 29.05 -19.45
N ARG A 247 9.77 29.63 -18.91
CA ARG A 247 9.96 31.07 -18.75
C ARG A 247 9.76 31.82 -20.07
N ASP A 248 10.45 31.40 -21.13
CA ASP A 248 10.42 32.09 -22.41
C ASP A 248 9.04 31.98 -23.07
N GLN A 249 8.36 30.83 -22.93
CA GLN A 249 6.95 30.68 -23.35
C GLN A 249 5.98 31.53 -22.54
N TRP A 250 6.19 31.71 -21.22
CA TRP A 250 5.37 32.61 -20.39
C TRP A 250 5.57 34.09 -20.76
N LYS A 251 6.79 34.48 -21.13
CA LYS A 251 7.13 35.85 -21.55
C LYS A 251 6.66 36.17 -22.98
N GLN A 252 6.63 35.19 -23.89
CA GLN A 252 6.33 35.40 -25.32
C GLN A 252 4.91 34.97 -25.74
N ASN A 253 4.43 33.81 -25.27
CA ASN A 253 3.24 33.12 -25.81
C ASN A 253 2.13 32.92 -24.75
N LYS A 254 2.06 33.80 -23.75
CA LYS A 254 1.22 33.64 -22.55
C LYS A 254 -0.24 33.29 -22.85
N ASN A 255 -0.90 34.01 -23.76
CA ASN A 255 -2.32 33.79 -24.05
C ASN A 255 -2.57 32.37 -24.56
N THR A 256 -1.71 31.88 -25.44
CA THR A 256 -1.73 30.50 -25.96
C THR A 256 -1.51 29.47 -24.85
N LEU A 257 -0.70 29.76 -23.83
CA LEU A 257 -0.57 28.88 -22.65
C LEU A 257 -1.86 28.86 -21.82
N LEU A 258 -2.49 30.02 -21.58
CA LEU A 258 -3.74 30.12 -20.83
C LEU A 258 -4.91 29.40 -21.54
N GLU A 259 -5.04 29.59 -22.85
CA GLU A 259 -6.04 28.88 -23.68
C GLU A 259 -5.84 27.37 -23.65
N ASN A 260 -4.59 26.90 -23.75
CA ASN A 260 -4.27 25.47 -23.60
C ASN A 260 -4.57 24.93 -22.21
N SER A 261 -4.20 25.67 -21.16
CA SER A 261 -4.46 25.30 -19.76
C SER A 261 -5.96 25.18 -19.47
N GLN A 262 -6.76 26.15 -19.90
CA GLN A 262 -8.22 26.11 -19.79
C GLN A 262 -8.78 24.92 -20.59
N ARG A 263 -8.31 24.67 -21.81
CA ARG A 263 -8.75 23.54 -22.65
C ARG A 263 -8.46 22.19 -22.00
N VAL A 264 -7.25 21.98 -21.47
CA VAL A 264 -6.90 20.75 -20.77
C VAL A 264 -7.70 20.60 -19.47
N THR A 265 -7.78 21.65 -18.65
CA THR A 265 -8.56 21.63 -17.40
C THR A 265 -10.04 21.28 -17.64
N THR A 266 -10.64 21.84 -18.70
CA THR A 266 -12.03 21.54 -19.11
C THR A 266 -12.17 20.08 -19.57
N ALA A 267 -11.19 19.55 -20.31
CA ALA A 267 -11.19 18.15 -20.75
C ALA A 267 -10.94 17.16 -19.59
N LEU A 268 -10.20 17.55 -18.56
CA LEU A 268 -10.02 16.77 -17.33
C LEU A 268 -11.31 16.75 -16.51
N LEU A 269 -11.93 17.91 -16.28
CA LEU A 269 -13.25 18.01 -15.62
C LEU A 269 -14.27 17.07 -16.26
N ALA A 270 -14.42 17.12 -17.59
CA ALA A 270 -15.36 16.27 -18.33
C ALA A 270 -14.98 14.77 -18.38
N ARG A 271 -13.75 14.39 -18.01
CA ARG A 271 -13.31 12.99 -17.87
C ARG A 271 -13.44 12.48 -16.43
N SER A 272 -13.29 13.37 -15.45
CA SER A 272 -13.38 13.08 -14.02
C SER A 272 -14.80 13.26 -13.45
N GLU A 273 -15.78 13.66 -14.28
CA GLU A 273 -17.18 13.78 -13.87
C GLU A 273 -17.82 12.40 -13.65
N ILE A 274 -17.83 11.98 -12.38
CA ILE A 274 -18.48 10.76 -11.93
C ILE A 274 -19.84 11.11 -11.35
N SER A 275 -20.90 10.69 -12.03
CA SER A 275 -22.28 11.05 -11.73
C SER A 275 -23.24 9.91 -12.06
N VAL A 276 -24.31 9.78 -11.26
CA VAL A 276 -25.46 8.92 -11.54
C VAL A 276 -25.99 9.15 -12.97
N GLY A 277 -26.17 10.42 -13.38
CA GLY A 277 -26.77 10.76 -14.68
C GLY A 277 -28.20 10.22 -14.79
N ASP A 278 -28.61 9.77 -15.98
CA ASP A 278 -29.94 9.18 -16.22
C ASP A 278 -30.10 7.75 -15.68
N ARG A 279 -29.11 7.22 -14.95
CA ARG A 279 -29.12 5.83 -14.45
C ARG A 279 -29.88 5.75 -13.14
N GLN A 280 -30.74 4.74 -13.00
CA GLN A 280 -31.53 4.50 -11.77
C GLN A 280 -30.98 3.37 -10.89
N MET A 281 -30.09 2.52 -11.43
CA MET A 281 -29.55 1.33 -10.77
C MET A 281 -28.08 1.08 -11.18
N PRO A 282 -27.28 0.44 -10.33
CA PRO A 282 -25.91 0.03 -10.64
C PRO A 282 -25.86 -1.09 -11.69
N PRO A 283 -24.69 -1.41 -12.28
CA PRO A 283 -24.56 -2.52 -13.22
C PRO A 283 -24.79 -3.88 -12.55
N SER A 284 -25.02 -4.93 -13.36
CA SER A 284 -25.09 -6.31 -12.88
C SER A 284 -23.78 -6.75 -12.24
N ALA A 285 -23.81 -7.14 -10.96
CA ALA A 285 -22.64 -7.64 -10.23
C ALA A 285 -21.99 -8.83 -10.94
N ALA A 286 -22.80 -9.79 -11.40
CA ALA A 286 -22.30 -10.95 -12.16
C ALA A 286 -21.51 -10.52 -13.42
N THR A 287 -22.01 -9.53 -14.17
CA THR A 287 -21.33 -9.05 -15.38
C THR A 287 -20.05 -8.27 -15.07
N MET A 288 -20.02 -7.50 -13.97
CA MET A 288 -18.79 -6.78 -13.57
C MET A 288 -17.75 -7.73 -12.97
N ASN A 289 -18.19 -8.73 -12.18
CA ASN A 289 -17.34 -9.80 -11.63
C ASN A 289 -16.63 -10.58 -12.73
N SER A 290 -17.37 -11.16 -13.69
CA SER A 290 -16.76 -11.94 -14.77
C SER A 290 -15.77 -11.11 -15.60
N ARG A 291 -16.07 -9.83 -15.88
CA ARG A 291 -15.15 -8.94 -16.60
C ARG A 291 -13.91 -8.57 -15.78
N CYS A 292 -14.07 -8.28 -14.49
CA CYS A 292 -12.95 -7.99 -13.60
C CYS A 292 -12.01 -9.20 -13.48
N PHE A 293 -12.58 -10.40 -13.31
CA PHE A 293 -11.82 -11.64 -13.30
C PHE A 293 -11.10 -11.90 -14.63
N GLN A 294 -11.79 -11.77 -15.77
CA GLN A 294 -11.19 -11.95 -17.10
C GLN A 294 -10.01 -11.00 -17.33
N GLN A 295 -10.14 -9.72 -16.99
CA GLN A 295 -9.03 -8.74 -17.09
C GLN A 295 -7.85 -9.06 -16.16
N LEU A 296 -8.11 -9.70 -15.01
CA LEU A 296 -7.07 -10.13 -14.08
C LEU A 296 -6.38 -11.43 -14.52
N ASP A 297 -7.10 -12.34 -15.16
CA ASP A 297 -6.58 -13.61 -15.70
C ASP A 297 -5.76 -13.37 -16.99
N GLU A 298 -6.25 -12.51 -17.89
CA GLU A 298 -5.52 -12.06 -19.08
C GLU A 298 -4.21 -11.33 -18.75
N GLY A 299 -4.16 -10.64 -17.60
CA GLY A 299 -2.98 -9.92 -17.10
C GLY A 299 -2.16 -10.66 -16.05
N TYR A 300 -2.39 -11.96 -15.83
CA TYR A 300 -1.77 -12.70 -14.73
C TYR A 300 -0.35 -13.21 -15.04
N ASP A 301 0.57 -12.99 -14.10
CA ASP A 301 1.91 -13.57 -14.16
C ASP A 301 1.94 -14.98 -13.55
N GLU A 302 1.88 -16.01 -14.40
CA GLU A 302 1.94 -17.43 -13.99
C GLU A 302 3.29 -17.84 -13.35
N GLU A 303 4.37 -17.10 -13.60
CA GLU A 303 5.75 -17.47 -13.19
C GLU A 303 6.12 -16.84 -11.84
N TYR A 304 5.72 -15.59 -11.61
CA TYR A 304 6.05 -14.82 -10.40
C TYR A 304 4.84 -14.27 -9.64
N GLY A 305 3.62 -14.46 -10.12
CA GLY A 305 2.41 -13.87 -9.52
C GLY A 305 2.34 -12.35 -9.67
N GLY A 306 1.14 -11.80 -9.43
CA GLY A 306 0.83 -10.39 -9.68
C GLY A 306 0.20 -10.13 -11.05
N PHE A 307 -0.07 -8.85 -11.31
CA PHE A 307 -0.98 -8.36 -12.36
C PHE A 307 -0.39 -7.17 -13.15
N ALA A 308 0.95 -7.09 -13.17
CA ALA A 308 1.76 -6.06 -13.82
C ALA A 308 3.15 -6.63 -14.13
N GLU A 309 3.87 -6.06 -15.09
CA GLU A 309 5.23 -6.50 -15.46
C GLU A 309 6.28 -6.04 -14.44
N ALA A 310 6.66 -4.75 -14.52
CA ALA A 310 7.56 -4.06 -13.61
C ALA A 310 7.34 -2.54 -13.73
N PRO A 311 7.38 -1.75 -12.63
CA PRO A 311 7.44 -2.18 -11.23
C PRO A 311 6.20 -2.97 -10.77
N LYS A 312 6.36 -3.84 -9.76
CA LYS A 312 5.27 -4.61 -9.15
C LYS A 312 4.93 -4.10 -7.75
N PHE A 313 3.73 -3.54 -7.60
CA PHE A 313 3.15 -3.15 -6.31
C PHE A 313 2.34 -4.31 -5.71
N PRO A 314 2.39 -4.54 -4.38
CA PRO A 314 1.36 -5.26 -3.67
C PRO A 314 0.03 -4.52 -3.84
N THR A 315 -0.99 -5.21 -4.33
CA THR A 315 -2.32 -4.62 -4.59
C THR A 315 -3.38 -5.44 -3.86
N PRO A 316 -3.54 -5.29 -2.53
CA PRO A 316 -4.36 -6.19 -1.70
C PRO A 316 -5.85 -6.21 -2.09
N VAL A 317 -6.34 -5.15 -2.72
CA VAL A 317 -7.70 -5.04 -3.28
C VAL A 317 -7.98 -6.07 -4.39
N ILE A 318 -7.01 -6.38 -5.25
CA ILE A 318 -7.15 -7.41 -6.30
C ILE A 318 -7.24 -8.79 -5.66
N LEU A 319 -6.38 -9.07 -4.68
CA LEU A 319 -6.36 -10.35 -3.95
C LEU A 319 -7.66 -10.56 -3.16
N ASN A 320 -8.15 -9.48 -2.51
CA ASN A 320 -9.46 -9.42 -1.87
C ASN A 320 -10.60 -9.74 -2.86
N PHE A 321 -10.58 -9.14 -4.06
CA PHE A 321 -11.54 -9.45 -5.13
C PHE A 321 -11.48 -10.92 -5.53
N LEU A 322 -10.30 -11.47 -5.81
CA LEU A 322 -10.15 -12.87 -6.23
C LEU A 322 -10.63 -13.87 -5.17
N PHE A 323 -10.44 -13.59 -3.87
CA PHE A 323 -11.01 -14.41 -2.80
C PHE A 323 -12.55 -14.35 -2.72
N SER A 324 -13.16 -13.16 -2.90
CA SER A 324 -14.63 -13.04 -2.97
C SER A 324 -15.20 -13.64 -4.26
N TYR A 325 -14.45 -13.58 -5.36
CA TYR A 325 -14.79 -14.19 -6.64
C TYR A 325 -14.74 -15.73 -6.56
N TRP A 326 -13.66 -16.30 -6.00
CA TRP A 326 -13.56 -17.73 -5.68
C TRP A 326 -14.77 -18.22 -4.90
N LEU A 327 -15.12 -17.53 -3.80
CA LEU A 327 -16.23 -17.93 -2.93
C LEU A 327 -17.56 -18.02 -3.69
N SER A 328 -17.82 -17.07 -4.59
CA SER A 328 -19.05 -17.02 -5.40
C SER A 328 -19.02 -17.93 -6.64
N HIS A 329 -17.83 -18.41 -7.06
CA HIS A 329 -17.63 -19.21 -8.27
C HIS A 329 -17.02 -20.61 -7.99
N ARG A 330 -17.10 -21.12 -6.76
CA ARG A 330 -16.52 -22.42 -6.34
C ARG A 330 -16.91 -23.63 -7.21
N LEU A 331 -18.01 -23.54 -7.95
CA LEU A 331 -18.54 -24.61 -8.81
C LEU A 331 -18.20 -24.43 -10.31
N THR A 332 -17.46 -23.38 -10.68
CA THR A 332 -16.91 -23.18 -12.03
C THR A 332 -15.39 -23.44 -12.04
N GLN A 333 -14.75 -23.39 -13.22
CA GLN A 333 -13.29 -23.49 -13.32
C GLN A 333 -12.60 -22.20 -12.86
N ASP A 334 -13.26 -21.07 -13.09
CA ASP A 334 -12.85 -19.70 -12.74
C ASP A 334 -12.62 -19.53 -11.22
N GLY A 335 -13.42 -20.21 -10.39
CA GLY A 335 -13.31 -20.12 -8.93
C GLY A 335 -11.95 -20.63 -8.39
N PRO A 336 -11.61 -21.92 -8.57
CA PRO A 336 -10.29 -22.46 -8.20
C PRO A 336 -9.12 -21.72 -8.84
N ARG A 337 -9.30 -21.20 -10.06
CA ARG A 337 -8.30 -20.34 -10.73
C ARG A 337 -8.06 -19.04 -9.96
N ALA A 338 -9.11 -18.30 -9.60
CA ALA A 338 -8.98 -17.08 -8.79
C ALA A 338 -8.28 -17.33 -7.44
N GLN A 339 -8.57 -18.47 -6.79
CA GLN A 339 -7.90 -18.90 -5.57
C GLN A 339 -6.40 -19.16 -5.80
N GLN A 340 -6.03 -19.88 -6.86
CA GLN A 340 -4.63 -20.15 -7.22
C GLN A 340 -3.88 -18.85 -7.52
N MET A 341 -4.45 -17.96 -8.34
CA MET A 341 -3.82 -16.67 -8.69
C MET A 341 -3.49 -15.83 -7.44
N ALA A 342 -4.44 -15.74 -6.50
CA ALA A 342 -4.27 -14.96 -5.28
C ALA A 342 -3.28 -15.58 -4.29
N LEU A 343 -3.39 -16.89 -4.02
CA LEU A 343 -2.48 -17.60 -3.10
C LEU A 343 -1.05 -17.66 -3.66
N HIS A 344 -0.89 -17.91 -4.97
CA HIS A 344 0.43 -17.91 -5.61
C HIS A 344 1.08 -16.52 -5.56
N THR A 345 0.33 -15.44 -5.83
CA THR A 345 0.83 -14.07 -5.72
C THR A 345 1.31 -13.75 -4.30
N LEU A 346 0.53 -14.13 -3.28
CA LEU A 346 0.95 -13.98 -1.88
C LEU A 346 2.20 -14.80 -1.56
N LYS A 347 2.30 -16.04 -2.04
CA LYS A 347 3.47 -16.90 -1.81
C LYS A 347 4.74 -16.36 -2.49
N MET A 348 4.63 -15.80 -3.70
CA MET A 348 5.75 -15.18 -4.40
C MET A 348 6.19 -13.85 -3.77
N MET A 349 5.25 -12.97 -3.37
CA MET A 349 5.60 -11.77 -2.58
C MET A 349 6.28 -12.13 -1.25
N ALA A 350 5.77 -13.12 -0.51
CA ALA A 350 6.32 -13.53 0.79
C ALA A 350 7.66 -14.27 0.72
N ASN A 351 8.04 -14.78 -0.46
CA ASN A 351 9.33 -15.39 -0.75
C ASN A 351 10.32 -14.39 -1.38
N GLY A 352 9.83 -13.40 -2.11
CA GLY A 352 10.58 -12.30 -2.72
C GLY A 352 11.33 -11.43 -1.71
N GLY A 353 12.23 -10.58 -2.21
CA GLY A 353 12.99 -9.61 -1.41
C GLY A 353 12.17 -8.39 -1.02
N ILE A 354 11.00 -8.19 -1.64
CA ILE A 354 9.98 -7.24 -1.17
C ILE A 354 9.53 -7.53 0.28
N ARG A 355 9.69 -8.77 0.77
CA ARG A 355 9.62 -9.07 2.21
C ARG A 355 11.00 -8.94 2.85
N ASP A 356 11.09 -8.17 3.92
CA ASP A 356 12.29 -8.12 4.75
C ASP A 356 12.39 -9.39 5.61
N HIS A 357 13.08 -10.42 5.10
CA HIS A 357 13.21 -11.72 5.79
C HIS A 357 13.88 -11.62 7.18
N VAL A 358 14.70 -10.59 7.42
CA VAL A 358 15.45 -10.40 8.69
C VAL A 358 14.63 -9.59 9.71
N GLY A 359 13.92 -8.55 9.28
CA GLY A 359 13.15 -7.66 10.16
C GLY A 359 11.64 -7.88 10.18
N GLN A 360 11.12 -8.67 9.25
CA GLN A 360 9.71 -8.76 8.87
C GLN A 360 9.12 -7.43 8.35
N GLY A 361 7.86 -7.49 7.91
CA GLY A 361 7.20 -6.43 7.14
C GLY A 361 7.59 -6.44 5.66
N PHE A 362 6.84 -5.70 4.86
CA PHE A 362 7.03 -5.56 3.42
C PHE A 362 7.53 -4.17 3.05
N HIS A 363 8.41 -4.12 2.07
CA HIS A 363 8.74 -2.93 1.29
C HIS A 363 7.60 -2.63 0.32
N ARG A 364 7.45 -1.36 -0.06
CA ARG A 364 6.26 -0.86 -0.78
C ARG A 364 6.07 -1.47 -2.17
N TYR A 365 7.14 -1.67 -2.94
CA TYR A 365 7.05 -2.30 -4.26
C TYR A 365 8.39 -2.88 -4.73
N SER A 366 8.33 -3.73 -5.76
CA SER A 366 9.49 -4.30 -6.44
C SER A 366 9.79 -3.54 -7.73
N THR A 367 11.07 -3.26 -8.01
CA THR A 367 11.53 -2.72 -9.30
C THR A 367 11.48 -3.77 -10.41
N ASP A 368 11.42 -5.06 -10.06
CA ASP A 368 11.46 -6.19 -10.99
C ASP A 368 10.21 -7.09 -10.95
N ARG A 369 10.07 -7.90 -12.00
CA ARG A 369 8.98 -8.86 -12.20
C ARG A 369 9.04 -10.01 -11.18
N GLN A 370 10.19 -10.27 -10.57
CA GLN A 370 10.43 -11.41 -9.69
C GLN A 370 10.12 -11.15 -8.21
N TRP A 371 9.62 -9.97 -7.86
CA TRP A 371 9.46 -9.48 -6.47
C TRP A 371 10.78 -9.43 -5.69
N HIS A 372 11.91 -9.33 -6.38
CA HIS A 372 13.23 -9.61 -5.83
C HIS A 372 13.96 -8.36 -5.36
N ILE A 373 14.03 -7.29 -6.17
CA ILE A 373 14.63 -6.01 -5.76
C ILE A 373 13.53 -5.04 -5.30
N PRO A 374 13.49 -4.62 -4.03
CA PRO A 374 12.59 -3.57 -3.55
C PRO A 374 12.98 -2.18 -4.07
N HIS A 375 12.01 -1.26 -4.07
CA HIS A 375 12.27 0.07 -3.51
C HIS A 375 12.06 -0.02 -2.00
N PHE A 376 13.01 0.46 -1.20
CA PHE A 376 13.17 -0.03 0.19
C PHE A 376 12.28 0.68 1.22
N GLU A 377 11.50 1.68 0.82
CA GLU A 377 10.47 2.33 1.64
C GLU A 377 9.45 1.31 2.20
N LYS A 378 9.03 1.47 3.46
CA LYS A 378 8.05 0.60 4.13
C LYS A 378 6.87 1.40 4.65
N MET A 379 5.75 1.38 3.94
CA MET A 379 4.57 2.17 4.28
C MET A 379 3.61 1.41 5.21
N LEU A 380 2.93 2.14 6.11
CA LEU A 380 1.95 1.58 7.04
C LEU A 380 0.73 0.97 6.34
N TYR A 381 0.24 1.58 5.25
CA TYR A 381 -0.94 1.09 4.52
C TYR A 381 -0.72 -0.27 3.86
N ASP A 382 0.50 -0.55 3.41
CA ASP A 382 0.88 -1.88 2.90
C ASP A 382 0.86 -2.90 4.04
N GLN A 383 1.50 -2.61 5.18
CA GLN A 383 1.50 -3.52 6.33
C GLN A 383 0.08 -3.83 6.80
N ALA A 384 -0.74 -2.79 6.92
CA ALA A 384 -2.13 -2.89 7.36
C ALA A 384 -2.93 -3.85 6.46
N GLN A 385 -2.98 -3.57 5.15
CA GLN A 385 -3.78 -4.35 4.21
C GLN A 385 -3.20 -5.74 3.95
N LEU A 386 -1.87 -5.88 3.92
CA LEU A 386 -1.23 -7.18 3.77
C LEU A 386 -1.53 -8.09 4.96
N SER A 387 -1.48 -7.59 6.21
CA SER A 387 -1.85 -8.39 7.39
C SER A 387 -3.27 -8.96 7.31
N VAL A 388 -4.23 -8.18 6.79
CA VAL A 388 -5.61 -8.64 6.54
C VAL A 388 -5.65 -9.74 5.48
N VAL A 389 -5.05 -9.53 4.30
CA VAL A 389 -5.20 -10.48 3.18
C VAL A 389 -4.38 -11.77 3.36
N TYR A 390 -3.24 -11.71 4.07
CA TYR A 390 -2.52 -12.92 4.51
C TYR A 390 -3.34 -13.70 5.57
N SER A 391 -4.04 -13.02 6.48
CA SER A 391 -4.98 -13.68 7.41
C SER A 391 -6.15 -14.34 6.69
N GLN A 392 -6.70 -13.69 5.66
CA GLN A 392 -7.74 -14.29 4.80
C GLN A 392 -7.22 -15.50 4.01
N ALA A 393 -5.99 -15.43 3.48
CA ALA A 393 -5.35 -16.56 2.80
C ALA A 393 -5.20 -17.78 3.73
N PHE A 394 -4.87 -17.56 5.01
CA PHE A 394 -4.89 -18.61 6.04
C PHE A 394 -6.31 -19.19 6.25
N GLN A 395 -7.35 -18.35 6.42
CA GLN A 395 -8.75 -18.82 6.52
C GLN A 395 -9.23 -19.65 5.30
N ILE A 396 -8.67 -19.38 4.12
CA ILE A 396 -9.06 -19.98 2.83
C ILE A 396 -8.30 -21.29 2.55
N SER A 397 -7.05 -21.39 2.98
CA SER A 397 -6.15 -22.52 2.64
C SER A 397 -5.82 -23.45 3.80
N GLY A 398 -5.86 -22.97 5.05
CA GLY A 398 -5.33 -23.66 6.22
C GLY A 398 -3.79 -23.71 6.29
N ASP A 399 -3.06 -23.15 5.32
CA ASP A 399 -1.59 -23.15 5.28
C ASP A 399 -1.03 -22.10 6.26
N GLU A 400 -0.42 -22.58 7.35
CA GLU A 400 0.11 -21.73 8.44
C GLU A 400 1.13 -20.69 7.96
N PHE A 401 1.79 -20.92 6.81
CA PHE A 401 2.68 -19.96 6.15
C PHE A 401 2.06 -18.56 6.03
N TYR A 402 0.80 -18.46 5.59
CA TYR A 402 0.14 -17.15 5.47
C TYR A 402 -0.13 -16.52 6.84
N SER A 403 -0.39 -17.34 7.87
CA SER A 403 -0.51 -16.86 9.26
C SER A 403 0.83 -16.30 9.77
N ASP A 404 1.95 -16.97 9.47
CA ASP A 404 3.29 -16.55 9.89
C ASP A 404 3.71 -15.24 9.23
N VAL A 405 3.38 -15.05 7.95
CA VAL A 405 3.58 -13.76 7.27
C VAL A 405 2.74 -12.66 7.92
N ALA A 406 1.45 -12.91 8.21
CA ALA A 406 0.59 -11.94 8.91
C ALA A 406 1.13 -11.58 10.31
N LYS A 407 1.54 -12.58 11.11
CA LYS A 407 2.18 -12.39 12.42
C LYS A 407 3.48 -11.57 12.29
N GLY A 408 4.32 -11.87 11.31
CA GLY A 408 5.56 -11.14 11.03
C GLY A 408 5.34 -9.67 10.68
N ILE A 409 4.35 -9.36 9.84
CA ILE A 409 3.97 -7.97 9.51
C ILE A 409 3.58 -7.20 10.78
N LEU A 410 2.73 -7.77 11.64
CA LEU A 410 2.29 -7.10 12.87
C LEU A 410 3.39 -6.99 13.92
N GLN A 411 4.32 -7.95 13.98
CA GLN A 411 5.55 -7.83 14.79
C GLN A 411 6.44 -6.68 14.31
N TYR A 412 6.60 -6.50 13.00
CA TYR A 412 7.29 -5.35 12.41
C TYR A 412 6.63 -4.03 12.81
N VAL A 413 5.32 -3.88 12.61
CA VAL A 413 4.58 -2.65 12.95
C VAL A 413 4.66 -2.33 14.45
N THR A 414 4.48 -3.34 15.32
CA THR A 414 4.56 -3.19 16.79
C THR A 414 5.93 -2.68 17.26
N ARG A 415 6.99 -2.95 16.49
CA ARG A 415 8.39 -2.69 16.87
C ARG A 415 9.00 -1.44 16.20
N SER A 416 8.63 -1.17 14.94
CA SER A 416 9.16 -0.06 14.13
C SER A 416 8.16 1.09 13.99
N LEU A 417 6.90 0.79 13.64
CA LEU A 417 5.89 1.79 13.26
C LEU A 417 4.90 2.17 14.38
N SER A 418 5.19 1.89 15.65
CA SER A 418 4.26 2.16 16.77
C SER A 418 4.74 3.28 17.69
N HIS A 419 3.87 4.28 17.92
CA HIS A 419 4.03 5.28 18.97
C HIS A 419 3.43 4.79 20.29
N ARG A 420 4.10 5.08 21.41
CA ARG A 420 3.72 4.63 22.76
C ARG A 420 2.32 5.06 23.24
N SER A 421 1.69 6.04 22.58
CA SER A 421 0.30 6.45 22.86
C SER A 421 -0.76 5.60 22.15
N GLY A 422 -0.35 4.58 21.38
CA GLY A 422 -1.23 3.66 20.65
C GLY A 422 -1.37 3.95 19.16
N GLY A 423 -0.88 5.09 18.67
CA GLY A 423 -0.89 5.45 17.25
C GLY A 423 0.25 4.82 16.46
N PHE A 424 0.14 4.86 15.14
CA PHE A 424 1.09 4.26 14.20
C PHE A 424 1.70 5.31 13.25
N TYR A 425 3.02 5.25 13.09
CA TYR A 425 3.80 6.10 12.18
C TYR A 425 3.57 5.72 10.71
N SER A 426 3.76 6.68 9.81
CA SER A 426 3.45 6.57 8.38
C SER A 426 4.37 5.62 7.62
N ALA A 427 5.69 5.76 7.75
CA ALA A 427 6.67 4.94 7.02
C ALA A 427 8.08 4.90 7.64
N GLU A 428 8.84 3.85 7.32
CA GLU A 428 10.32 3.86 7.34
C GLU A 428 10.85 4.13 5.92
N ASP A 429 11.91 4.94 5.83
CA ASP A 429 12.54 5.42 4.59
C ASP A 429 13.22 4.30 3.77
N ALA A 430 13.34 4.53 2.47
CA ALA A 430 14.15 3.72 1.55
C ALA A 430 15.65 3.96 1.80
N ASP A 431 16.02 5.20 2.10
CA ASP A 431 17.41 5.64 2.13
C ASP A 431 18.01 5.52 3.54
N SER A 432 19.28 5.14 3.61
CA SER A 432 20.01 4.98 4.87
C SER A 432 21.53 5.13 4.67
N PRO A 433 22.28 5.72 5.61
CA PRO A 433 23.74 5.73 5.55
C PRO A 433 24.30 4.30 5.68
N PRO A 434 25.18 3.83 4.78
CA PRO A 434 25.86 2.54 4.95
C PRO A 434 26.69 2.49 6.24
N GLU A 435 27.41 3.58 6.53
CA GLU A 435 28.09 3.83 7.79
C GLU A 435 27.77 5.23 8.34
N ARG A 436 28.07 5.47 9.62
CA ARG A 436 27.75 6.75 10.28
C ARG A 436 28.57 7.89 9.69
N GLY A 437 27.88 8.88 9.11
CA GLY A 437 28.51 10.05 8.47
C GLY A 437 28.82 9.85 6.98
N MET A 438 28.51 8.68 6.40
CA MET A 438 28.42 8.54 4.95
C MET A 438 27.13 9.15 4.43
N LYS A 439 27.11 9.50 3.14
CA LYS A 439 25.88 9.83 2.41
C LYS A 439 24.88 8.65 2.49
N PRO A 440 23.57 8.89 2.68
CA PRO A 440 22.55 7.88 2.48
C PRO A 440 22.61 7.23 1.09
N LYS A 441 22.12 5.99 1.02
CA LYS A 441 21.86 5.23 -0.21
C LYS A 441 20.56 4.45 -0.06
N GLU A 442 19.90 4.15 -1.18
CA GLU A 442 18.72 3.27 -1.15
C GLU A 442 19.11 1.88 -0.61
N GLY A 443 18.32 1.34 0.32
CA GLY A 443 18.39 -0.05 0.78
C GLY A 443 19.57 -0.43 1.68
N ALA A 444 20.54 0.46 1.93
CA ALA A 444 21.80 0.14 2.61
C ALA A 444 21.64 -0.51 4.01
N PHE A 445 20.61 -0.13 4.77
CA PHE A 445 20.29 -0.76 6.05
C PHE A 445 19.95 -2.25 5.91
N TYR A 446 19.30 -2.66 4.81
CA TYR A 446 18.63 -3.96 4.65
C TYR A 446 19.49 -5.04 3.98
N VAL A 447 20.39 -4.66 3.06
CA VAL A 447 21.16 -5.57 2.18
C VAL A 447 22.43 -6.14 2.83
N TRP A 448 23.04 -7.17 2.21
CA TRP A 448 24.20 -7.87 2.79
C TRP A 448 25.25 -8.27 1.75
N THR A 449 26.52 -8.19 2.14
CA THR A 449 27.62 -8.88 1.47
C THR A 449 27.69 -10.35 1.91
N VAL A 450 28.31 -11.22 1.10
CA VAL A 450 28.55 -12.61 1.48
C VAL A 450 29.54 -12.70 2.65
N GLN A 451 30.53 -11.80 2.69
CA GLN A 451 31.57 -11.73 3.71
C GLN A 451 30.98 -11.45 5.10
N GLU A 452 30.02 -10.53 5.22
CA GLU A 452 29.29 -10.29 6.47
C GLU A 452 28.54 -11.54 6.93
N VAL A 453 27.80 -12.20 6.03
CA VAL A 453 26.99 -13.38 6.38
C VAL A 453 27.86 -14.55 6.82
N GLN A 454 29.00 -14.78 6.17
CA GLN A 454 29.97 -15.80 6.59
C GLN A 454 30.62 -15.47 7.95
N GLN A 455 30.92 -14.19 8.23
CA GLN A 455 31.50 -13.75 9.50
C GLN A 455 30.51 -13.81 10.67
N LEU A 456 29.22 -13.57 10.42
CA LEU A 456 28.15 -13.63 11.42
C LEU A 456 27.66 -15.06 11.70
N LEU A 457 27.82 -15.98 10.74
CA LEU A 457 27.36 -17.37 10.80
C LEU A 457 28.48 -18.40 10.51
N PRO A 458 29.61 -18.35 11.23
CA PRO A 458 30.76 -19.23 10.97
C PRO A 458 30.57 -20.66 11.49
N GLU A 459 29.50 -20.95 12.24
CA GLU A 459 29.36 -22.23 12.93
C GLU A 459 29.11 -23.41 11.97
N PRO A 460 29.77 -24.56 12.18
CA PRO A 460 29.59 -25.74 11.35
C PRO A 460 28.21 -26.40 11.59
N VAL A 461 27.56 -26.83 10.52
CA VAL A 461 26.29 -27.54 10.55
C VAL A 461 26.54 -29.04 10.72
N GLY A 462 26.22 -29.57 11.91
CA GLY A 462 26.28 -31.01 12.17
C GLY A 462 25.29 -31.80 11.34
N GLY A 463 25.68 -32.99 10.88
CA GLY A 463 24.83 -33.90 10.10
C GLY A 463 24.75 -33.61 8.59
N ALA A 464 25.36 -32.52 8.09
CA ALA A 464 25.39 -32.24 6.67
C ALA A 464 26.26 -33.25 5.89
N SER A 465 25.90 -33.50 4.63
CA SER A 465 26.59 -34.43 3.72
C SER A 465 27.98 -33.96 3.26
N GLU A 466 28.29 -32.67 3.48
CA GLU A 466 29.55 -32.02 3.14
C GLU A 466 29.88 -30.96 4.20
N PRO A 467 31.15 -30.53 4.35
CA PRO A 467 31.52 -29.47 5.28
C PRO A 467 30.77 -28.16 4.96
N LEU A 468 29.93 -27.73 5.90
CA LEU A 468 28.95 -26.66 5.70
C LEU A 468 28.88 -25.76 6.94
N THR A 469 28.84 -24.44 6.75
CA THR A 469 28.51 -23.47 7.82
C THR A 469 27.06 -23.00 7.76
N ALA A 470 26.55 -22.49 8.88
CA ALA A 470 25.23 -21.87 8.94
C ALA A 470 25.09 -20.70 7.93
N GLY A 471 26.17 -19.96 7.68
CA GLY A 471 26.23 -18.91 6.67
C GLY A 471 26.06 -19.45 5.25
N GLN A 472 26.78 -20.52 4.89
CA GLN A 472 26.65 -21.15 3.58
C GLN A 472 25.25 -21.76 3.33
N LEU A 473 24.64 -22.33 4.37
CA LEU A 473 23.27 -22.84 4.33
C LEU A 473 22.26 -21.69 4.08
N LEU A 474 22.39 -20.58 4.80
CA LEU A 474 21.55 -19.38 4.62
C LEU A 474 21.76 -18.76 3.23
N MET A 475 23.02 -18.59 2.81
CA MET A 475 23.39 -18.09 1.47
C MET A 475 22.74 -18.93 0.36
N LYS A 476 22.76 -20.26 0.50
CA LYS A 476 22.13 -21.15 -0.48
C LYS A 476 20.62 -20.95 -0.53
N HIS A 477 19.94 -20.95 0.61
CA HIS A 477 18.49 -20.78 0.70
C HIS A 477 18.01 -19.44 0.10
N TYR A 478 18.66 -18.34 0.48
CA TYR A 478 18.30 -16.99 0.10
C TYR A 478 18.96 -16.46 -1.18
N GLY A 479 19.74 -17.30 -1.89
CA GLY A 479 20.34 -16.95 -3.18
C GLY A 479 21.35 -15.81 -3.12
N LEU A 480 22.25 -15.83 -2.13
CA LEU A 480 23.34 -14.86 -2.03
C LEU A 480 24.48 -15.22 -2.99
N SER A 481 25.17 -14.20 -3.49
CA SER A 481 26.21 -14.25 -4.50
C SER A 481 27.38 -13.35 -4.11
N GLU A 482 28.61 -13.80 -4.37
CA GLU A 482 29.86 -13.06 -4.10
C GLU A 482 29.95 -11.74 -4.90
N ALA A 483 29.27 -11.65 -6.04
CA ALA A 483 29.18 -10.42 -6.86
C ALA A 483 27.99 -9.53 -6.48
N GLY A 484 27.24 -9.87 -5.42
CA GLY A 484 25.87 -9.42 -5.21
C GLY A 484 24.87 -10.21 -6.08
N ASN A 485 23.59 -10.06 -5.79
CA ASN A 485 22.50 -10.66 -6.60
C ASN A 485 21.64 -9.61 -7.34
N ILE A 486 22.00 -8.33 -7.20
CA ILE A 486 21.41 -7.17 -7.87
C ILE A 486 22.20 -6.88 -9.16
N SER A 487 21.54 -6.69 -10.30
CA SER A 487 22.23 -6.40 -11.57
C SER A 487 22.43 -4.89 -11.81
N SER A 488 23.49 -4.51 -12.52
CA SER A 488 23.79 -3.10 -12.86
C SER A 488 22.81 -2.45 -13.85
N THR A 489 21.91 -3.21 -14.47
CA THR A 489 20.78 -2.65 -15.23
C THR A 489 19.57 -2.33 -14.33
N GLN A 490 19.54 -2.84 -13.11
CA GLN A 490 18.53 -2.56 -12.09
C GLN A 490 19.05 -1.53 -11.07
N ASP A 491 20.33 -1.61 -10.68
CA ASP A 491 21.08 -0.58 -9.95
C ASP A 491 21.79 0.38 -10.93
N SER A 492 21.02 1.27 -11.56
CA SER A 492 21.55 2.23 -12.54
C SER A 492 22.46 3.34 -11.97
N LYS A 493 22.55 3.43 -10.63
CA LYS A 493 23.36 4.43 -9.90
C LYS A 493 24.64 3.82 -9.28
N GLY A 494 24.74 2.49 -9.18
CA GLY A 494 25.86 1.79 -8.52
C GLY A 494 25.77 1.85 -6.99
N GLU A 495 24.59 2.07 -6.42
CA GLU A 495 24.41 2.21 -4.98
C GLU A 495 24.56 0.86 -4.25
N LEU A 496 24.09 -0.21 -4.90
CA LEU A 496 23.90 -1.58 -4.39
C LEU A 496 24.84 -2.61 -5.04
N THR A 497 25.87 -2.16 -5.75
CA THR A 497 26.89 -3.03 -6.36
C THR A 497 27.58 -3.91 -5.30
N GLY A 498 27.64 -5.23 -5.56
CA GLY A 498 28.18 -6.22 -4.61
C GLY A 498 27.22 -6.63 -3.48
N GLN A 499 26.03 -6.04 -3.40
CA GLN A 499 25.06 -6.29 -2.34
C GLN A 499 24.05 -7.38 -2.71
N ASN A 500 23.48 -8.03 -1.70
CA ASN A 500 22.44 -9.03 -1.84
C ASN A 500 21.16 -8.63 -1.10
N VAL A 501 20.01 -8.80 -1.78
CA VAL A 501 18.70 -8.91 -1.12
C VAL A 501 18.46 -10.38 -0.79
N LEU A 502 17.96 -10.68 0.41
CA LEU A 502 17.53 -12.05 0.75
C LEU A 502 16.24 -12.36 -0.02
N THR A 503 16.19 -13.49 -0.73
CA THR A 503 14.99 -13.95 -1.44
C THR A 503 15.00 -15.47 -1.48
N VAL A 504 13.91 -16.13 -1.07
CA VAL A 504 13.84 -17.59 -1.02
C VAL A 504 13.96 -18.17 -2.44
N ARG A 505 15.15 -18.64 -2.82
CA ARG A 505 15.45 -19.22 -4.14
C ARG A 505 15.24 -20.73 -4.19
N TYR A 506 15.25 -21.39 -3.04
CA TYR A 506 14.98 -22.82 -2.89
C TYR A 506 14.10 -23.03 -1.67
N SER A 507 13.16 -23.97 -1.74
CA SER A 507 12.32 -24.33 -0.59
C SER A 507 13.13 -24.99 0.53
N LEU A 508 12.52 -25.16 1.71
CA LEU A 508 13.18 -25.84 2.84
C LEU A 508 13.57 -27.27 2.46
N GLU A 509 12.72 -27.99 1.72
CA GLU A 509 12.94 -29.37 1.27
C GLU A 509 14.09 -29.46 0.25
N LEU A 510 14.17 -28.52 -0.71
CA LEU A 510 15.28 -28.45 -1.66
C LEU A 510 16.60 -28.06 -0.99
N THR A 511 16.54 -27.21 0.05
CA THR A 511 17.70 -26.81 0.85
C THR A 511 18.21 -27.98 1.69
N ALA A 512 17.30 -28.70 2.35
CA ALA A 512 17.58 -29.91 3.11
C ALA A 512 18.16 -31.03 2.23
N ALA A 513 17.52 -31.34 1.11
CA ALA A 513 17.96 -32.35 0.16
C ALA A 513 19.34 -32.04 -0.45
N ARG A 514 19.69 -30.77 -0.68
CA ARG A 514 21.03 -30.39 -1.18
C ARG A 514 22.14 -30.75 -0.18
N PHE A 515 21.89 -30.69 1.12
CA PHE A 515 22.90 -30.88 2.16
C PHE A 515 22.71 -32.14 3.00
N GLY A 516 21.79 -33.03 2.63
CA GLY A 516 21.51 -34.27 3.38
C GLY A 516 20.92 -34.06 4.78
N LEU A 517 20.29 -32.90 5.01
CA LEU A 517 19.71 -32.51 6.30
C LEU A 517 18.21 -32.83 6.39
N ASP A 518 17.67 -32.73 7.60
CA ASP A 518 16.23 -32.72 7.84
C ASP A 518 15.62 -31.31 7.63
N VAL A 519 14.33 -31.26 7.29
CA VAL A 519 13.59 -30.02 6.97
C VAL A 519 13.34 -29.14 8.20
N GLU A 520 13.02 -29.73 9.36
CA GLU A 520 12.83 -29.02 10.63
C GLU A 520 14.18 -28.48 11.15
N ALA A 521 15.24 -29.27 10.99
CA ALA A 521 16.61 -28.83 11.29
C ALA A 521 17.03 -27.64 10.43
N VAL A 522 16.78 -27.67 9.11
CA VAL A 522 17.05 -26.54 8.20
C VAL A 522 16.23 -25.31 8.57
N SER A 523 14.94 -25.46 8.86
CA SER A 523 14.08 -24.36 9.32
C SER A 523 14.63 -23.71 10.60
N THR A 524 15.03 -24.51 11.58
CA THR A 524 15.61 -24.06 12.85
C THR A 524 16.94 -23.31 12.65
N LEU A 525 17.82 -23.82 11.78
CA LEU A 525 19.09 -23.18 11.44
C LEU A 525 18.89 -21.84 10.71
N LEU A 526 17.97 -21.78 9.76
CA LEU A 526 17.63 -20.54 9.04
C LEU A 526 17.07 -19.47 9.99
N ASN A 527 16.10 -19.82 10.84
CA ASN A 527 15.53 -18.90 11.83
C ASN A 527 16.59 -18.39 12.82
N THR A 528 17.49 -19.26 13.27
CA THR A 528 18.62 -18.87 14.14
C THR A 528 19.61 -17.94 13.41
N GLY A 529 19.84 -18.17 12.11
CA GLY A 529 20.65 -17.30 11.27
C GLY A 529 20.03 -15.91 11.09
N LEU A 530 18.74 -15.84 10.76
CA LEU A 530 17.99 -14.59 10.61
C LEU A 530 18.00 -13.75 11.90
N GLU A 531 17.84 -14.37 13.08
CA GLU A 531 17.89 -13.64 14.36
C GLU A 531 19.28 -13.05 14.65
N LYS A 532 20.36 -13.74 14.27
CA LYS A 532 21.74 -13.21 14.34
C LYS A 532 21.95 -12.05 13.37
N LEU A 533 21.50 -12.17 12.11
CA LEU A 533 21.49 -11.05 11.15
C LEU A 533 20.68 -9.88 11.72
N PHE A 534 19.54 -10.13 12.36
CA PHE A 534 18.71 -9.10 12.99
C PHE A 534 19.42 -8.43 14.18
N GLN A 535 20.18 -9.16 15.00
CA GLN A 535 21.01 -8.55 16.05
C GLN A 535 22.10 -7.66 15.46
N ALA A 536 22.84 -8.13 14.46
CA ALA A 536 23.87 -7.33 13.79
C ALA A 536 23.27 -6.05 13.17
N ARG A 537 22.14 -6.18 12.47
CA ARG A 537 21.47 -5.06 11.78
C ARG A 537 20.98 -3.96 12.72
N LYS A 538 20.70 -4.25 14.00
CA LYS A 538 20.36 -3.23 15.02
C LYS A 538 21.46 -2.18 15.25
N HIS A 539 22.70 -2.48 14.86
CA HIS A 539 23.85 -1.58 15.04
C HIS A 539 24.15 -0.69 13.81
N ARG A 540 23.61 -1.03 12.63
CA ARG A 540 23.73 -0.21 11.41
C ARG A 540 22.99 1.14 11.59
N PRO A 541 23.36 2.21 10.85
CA PRO A 541 22.54 3.41 10.76
C PRO A 541 21.17 3.03 10.20
N LYS A 542 20.09 3.47 10.86
CA LYS A 542 18.73 3.21 10.38
C LYS A 542 18.38 4.16 9.24
N ALA A 543 17.42 3.72 8.42
CA ALA A 543 16.61 4.62 7.60
C ALA A 543 15.88 5.66 8.46
N HIS A 544 15.50 6.79 7.86
CA HIS A 544 14.63 7.77 8.54
C HIS A 544 13.26 7.13 8.89
N LEU A 545 12.61 7.65 9.91
CA LEU A 545 11.26 7.25 10.32
C LEU A 545 10.38 8.48 10.18
N ASP A 546 9.45 8.46 9.22
CA ASP A 546 8.45 9.52 9.14
C ASP A 546 7.51 9.39 10.34
N SER A 547 7.69 10.30 11.29
CA SER A 547 6.95 10.35 12.55
C SER A 547 5.52 10.88 12.41
N LYS A 548 5.10 11.28 11.20
CA LYS A 548 3.71 11.60 10.85
C LYS A 548 2.83 10.38 11.11
N MET A 549 1.71 10.58 11.78
CA MET A 549 0.69 9.59 12.08
C MET A 549 -0.60 10.05 11.40
N LEU A 550 -1.02 9.32 10.37
CA LEU A 550 -2.16 9.65 9.49
C LEU A 550 -3.42 8.90 9.90
N ALA A 551 -4.58 9.58 9.96
CA ALA A 551 -5.83 8.99 10.42
C ALA A 551 -6.29 7.85 9.48
N ALA A 552 -6.24 8.06 8.17
CA ALA A 552 -6.53 7.04 7.16
C ALA A 552 -5.74 5.74 7.39
N TRP A 553 -4.41 5.81 7.47
CA TRP A 553 -3.56 4.63 7.58
C TRP A 553 -3.60 4.01 8.99
N ASN A 554 -3.82 4.81 10.04
CA ASN A 554 -4.12 4.29 11.37
C ASN A 554 -5.45 3.52 11.39
N GLY A 555 -6.47 3.98 10.65
CA GLY A 555 -7.73 3.26 10.45
C GLY A 555 -7.54 1.89 9.77
N LEU A 556 -6.76 1.84 8.69
CA LEU A 556 -6.36 0.57 8.07
C LEU A 556 -5.59 -0.32 9.06
N MET A 557 -4.66 0.23 9.84
CA MET A 557 -3.86 -0.57 10.77
C MET A 557 -4.68 -1.13 11.94
N VAL A 558 -5.70 -0.40 12.40
CA VAL A 558 -6.71 -0.91 13.36
C VAL A 558 -7.46 -2.10 12.76
N SER A 559 -7.86 -2.05 11.48
CA SER A 559 -8.44 -3.23 10.77
C SER A 559 -7.44 -4.40 10.74
N GLY A 560 -6.17 -4.15 10.37
CA GLY A 560 -5.14 -5.18 10.30
C GLY A 560 -4.90 -5.92 11.63
N PHE A 561 -4.74 -5.19 12.73
CA PHE A 561 -4.62 -5.79 14.06
C PHE A 561 -5.91 -6.48 14.54
N ALA A 562 -7.09 -5.92 14.25
CA ALA A 562 -8.38 -6.48 14.66
C ALA A 562 -8.69 -7.79 13.93
N VAL A 563 -8.63 -7.79 12.60
CA VAL A 563 -8.93 -8.96 11.76
C VAL A 563 -7.93 -10.07 12.03
N THR A 564 -6.62 -9.78 11.99
CA THR A 564 -5.58 -10.79 12.26
C THR A 564 -5.70 -11.34 13.68
N GLY A 565 -5.99 -10.46 14.66
CA GLY A 565 -6.21 -10.86 16.05
C GLY A 565 -7.37 -11.82 16.22
N ALA A 566 -8.53 -11.53 15.64
CA ALA A 566 -9.70 -12.39 15.70
C ALA A 566 -9.50 -13.71 14.92
N VAL A 567 -8.95 -13.65 13.71
CA VAL A 567 -8.70 -14.83 12.87
C VAL A 567 -7.77 -15.84 13.56
N LEU A 568 -6.73 -15.35 14.25
CA LEU A 568 -5.73 -16.18 14.92
C LEU A 568 -6.03 -16.46 16.41
N GLY A 569 -7.12 -15.92 16.97
CA GLY A 569 -7.44 -16.07 18.40
C GLY A 569 -6.43 -15.40 19.33
N MET A 570 -5.89 -14.25 18.92
CA MET A 570 -4.79 -13.54 19.58
C MET A 570 -5.25 -12.20 20.19
N ASP A 571 -5.82 -12.24 21.40
CA ASP A 571 -6.32 -11.07 22.17
C ASP A 571 -5.31 -9.91 22.25
N LYS A 572 -4.00 -10.20 22.26
CA LYS A 572 -2.93 -9.20 22.26
C LYS A 572 -2.95 -8.29 21.01
N LEU A 573 -3.33 -8.83 19.85
CA LEU A 573 -3.44 -8.07 18.61
C LEU A 573 -4.72 -7.22 18.61
N VAL A 574 -5.85 -7.79 19.03
CA VAL A 574 -7.11 -7.03 19.23
C VAL A 574 -6.90 -5.88 20.22
N THR A 575 -6.13 -6.10 21.30
CA THR A 575 -5.74 -5.05 22.25
C THR A 575 -4.96 -3.91 21.59
N GLN A 576 -4.08 -4.18 20.61
CA GLN A 576 -3.39 -3.12 19.87
C GLN A 576 -4.31 -2.37 18.91
N ALA A 577 -5.26 -3.06 18.26
CA ALA A 577 -6.32 -2.38 17.49
C ALA A 577 -7.14 -1.44 18.39
N THR A 578 -7.52 -1.90 19.58
CA THR A 578 -8.20 -1.08 20.59
C THR A 578 -7.35 0.13 21.03
N ASN A 579 -6.04 -0.02 21.15
CA ASN A 579 -5.13 1.10 21.46
C ASN A 579 -5.05 2.11 20.30
N GLY A 580 -5.00 1.66 19.05
CA GLY A 580 -5.06 2.53 17.86
C GLY A 580 -6.37 3.30 17.75
N ALA A 581 -7.50 2.64 17.99
CA ALA A 581 -8.80 3.32 18.02
C ALA A 581 -8.91 4.34 19.17
N LYS A 582 -8.35 4.03 20.36
CA LYS A 582 -8.24 4.98 21.47
C LYS A 582 -7.33 6.17 21.14
N PHE A 583 -6.23 5.96 20.41
CA PHE A 583 -5.35 7.02 19.93
C PHE A 583 -6.05 7.96 18.94
N LEU A 584 -6.67 7.40 17.89
CA LEU A 584 -7.46 8.15 16.90
C LEU A 584 -8.51 9.03 17.59
N LYS A 585 -9.29 8.44 18.50
CA LYS A 585 -10.37 9.12 19.25
C LYS A 585 -9.87 10.20 20.22
N ARG A 586 -8.61 10.13 20.66
CA ARG A 586 -8.01 11.08 21.62
C ARG A 586 -7.26 12.24 20.97
N HIS A 587 -6.55 11.98 19.87
CA HIS A 587 -5.65 12.96 19.25
C HIS A 587 -6.19 13.48 17.91
N MET A 588 -6.78 12.60 17.11
CA MET A 588 -7.15 12.87 15.72
C MET A 588 -8.63 13.26 15.57
N PHE A 589 -9.50 12.91 16.51
CA PHE A 589 -10.89 13.37 16.53
C PHE A 589 -11.04 14.69 17.30
N ASP A 590 -11.61 15.72 16.65
CA ASP A 590 -12.00 16.96 17.29
C ASP A 590 -13.46 16.88 17.76
N VAL A 591 -13.66 16.87 19.09
CA VAL A 591 -14.99 16.68 19.70
C VAL A 591 -15.90 17.88 19.48
N ALA A 592 -15.36 19.09 19.29
CA ALA A 592 -16.15 20.32 19.14
C ALA A 592 -16.80 20.45 17.75
N SER A 593 -16.07 20.13 16.69
CA SER A 593 -16.56 20.16 15.29
C SER A 593 -17.07 18.80 14.79
N GLY A 594 -16.77 17.72 15.52
CA GLY A 594 -17.03 16.33 15.12
C GLY A 594 -16.13 15.83 13.98
N ARG A 595 -15.09 16.57 13.60
CA ARG A 595 -14.23 16.28 12.45
C ARG A 595 -13.01 15.46 12.86
N LEU A 596 -12.50 14.65 11.93
CA LEU A 596 -11.15 14.12 11.99
C LEU A 596 -10.14 15.17 11.52
N LYS A 597 -9.01 15.25 12.21
CA LYS A 597 -7.73 15.79 11.72
C LYS A 597 -7.02 14.68 10.95
N ARG A 598 -6.37 15.02 9.85
CA ARG A 598 -5.61 14.07 9.04
C ARG A 598 -4.33 13.60 9.72
N ALA A 599 -3.58 14.53 10.29
CA ALA A 599 -2.19 14.31 10.70
C ALA A 599 -1.91 14.76 12.15
N CYS A 600 -0.96 14.06 12.77
CA CYS A 600 -0.26 14.45 13.98
C CYS A 600 1.15 13.83 13.97
N TYR A 601 2.05 14.30 14.82
CA TYR A 601 3.50 14.00 14.71
C TYR A 601 4.07 13.57 16.06
N ALA A 602 5.16 12.81 16.06
CA ALA A 602 5.89 12.49 17.29
C ALA A 602 6.69 13.73 17.74
N GLY A 603 6.23 14.35 18.81
CA GLY A 603 6.87 15.52 19.38
C GLY A 603 8.03 15.21 20.32
N SER A 604 8.67 16.27 20.82
CA SER A 604 9.86 16.15 21.69
C SER A 604 9.61 15.27 22.92
N GLY A 605 10.46 14.27 23.11
CA GLY A 605 10.32 13.28 24.19
C GLY A 605 9.16 12.29 24.03
N GLY A 606 8.52 12.22 22.85
CA GLY A 606 7.37 11.35 22.54
C GLY A 606 6.02 11.94 22.95
N THR A 607 5.86 13.27 22.85
CA THR A 607 4.55 13.92 22.87
C THR A 607 3.82 13.68 21.54
N VAL A 608 2.55 14.07 21.44
CA VAL A 608 1.81 14.09 20.18
C VAL A 608 1.56 15.54 19.81
N GLU A 609 2.15 15.99 18.70
CA GLU A 609 2.05 17.36 18.20
C GLU A 609 1.10 17.44 17.00
N HIS A 610 0.60 18.65 16.73
CA HIS A 610 -0.28 18.95 15.59
C HIS A 610 0.19 20.24 14.90
N SER A 611 -0.10 20.36 13.59
CA SER A 611 0.01 21.62 12.86
C SER A 611 -0.98 22.66 13.43
N ASN A 612 -0.67 23.95 13.27
CA ASN A 612 -1.57 25.04 13.62
C ASN A 612 -1.63 26.05 12.45
N PRO A 613 -2.75 26.14 11.69
CA PRO A 613 -4.01 25.41 11.88
C PRO A 613 -3.87 23.88 11.68
N PRO A 614 -4.79 23.07 12.23
CA PRO A 614 -4.74 21.63 12.05
C PRO A 614 -5.06 21.22 10.60
N CYS A 615 -4.32 20.26 10.05
CA CYS A 615 -4.69 19.60 8.81
C CYS A 615 -5.93 18.73 9.04
N TRP A 616 -7.04 19.05 8.38
CA TRP A 616 -8.33 18.34 8.50
C TRP A 616 -8.36 17.10 7.60
N GLY A 617 -9.12 16.09 8.01
CA GLY A 617 -9.23 14.80 7.31
C GLY A 617 -9.96 14.91 5.96
N PHE A 618 -9.50 14.14 4.98
CA PHE A 618 -10.14 13.92 3.68
C PHE A 618 -11.04 12.67 3.73
N LEU A 619 -11.76 12.38 2.65
CA LEU A 619 -12.67 11.23 2.55
C LEU A 619 -12.05 9.89 3.03
N GLU A 620 -10.79 9.64 2.66
CA GLU A 620 -10.00 8.47 3.06
C GLU A 620 -9.78 8.36 4.58
N ASP A 621 -9.60 9.48 5.28
CA ASP A 621 -9.43 9.51 6.74
C ASP A 621 -10.71 9.04 7.46
N TYR A 622 -11.90 9.34 6.91
CA TYR A 622 -13.16 8.83 7.46
C TYR A 622 -13.42 7.39 7.01
N ALA A 623 -13.32 7.10 5.71
CA ALA A 623 -13.67 5.79 5.16
C ALA A 623 -12.81 4.66 5.78
N PHE A 624 -11.51 4.89 5.99
CA PHE A 624 -10.61 3.86 6.51
C PHE A 624 -10.72 3.75 8.04
N VAL A 625 -10.98 4.85 8.78
CA VAL A 625 -11.25 4.78 10.22
C VAL A 625 -12.59 4.13 10.51
N VAL A 626 -13.66 4.45 9.77
CA VAL A 626 -14.95 3.74 9.86
C VAL A 626 -14.75 2.25 9.60
N ARG A 627 -13.98 1.87 8.56
CA ARG A 627 -13.68 0.46 8.27
C ARG A 627 -12.95 -0.22 9.44
N GLY A 628 -11.90 0.40 9.96
CA GLY A 628 -11.15 -0.10 11.12
C GLY A 628 -12.00 -0.25 12.38
N LEU A 629 -12.94 0.67 12.63
CA LEU A 629 -13.84 0.61 13.78
C LEU A 629 -14.92 -0.48 13.66
N LEU A 630 -15.41 -0.75 12.44
CA LEU A 630 -16.32 -1.88 12.20
C LEU A 630 -15.60 -3.22 12.36
N ASP A 631 -14.37 -3.33 11.86
CA ASP A 631 -13.54 -4.53 12.01
C ASP A 631 -13.09 -4.75 13.47
N LEU A 632 -12.77 -3.68 14.21
CA LEU A 632 -12.51 -3.72 15.65
C LEU A 632 -13.76 -4.10 16.45
N TYR A 633 -14.93 -3.56 16.10
CA TYR A 633 -16.18 -3.97 16.74
C TYR A 633 -16.44 -5.47 16.52
N GLU A 634 -16.27 -6.01 15.32
CA GLU A 634 -16.44 -7.47 15.11
C GLU A 634 -15.40 -8.30 15.88
N ALA A 635 -14.18 -7.80 16.07
CA ALA A 635 -13.12 -8.49 16.82
C ALA A 635 -13.21 -8.36 18.36
N SER A 636 -13.86 -7.33 18.89
CA SER A 636 -13.91 -7.02 20.34
C SER A 636 -15.31 -7.09 20.96
N GLN A 637 -16.35 -6.97 20.14
CA GLN A 637 -17.76 -6.83 20.52
C GLN A 637 -18.06 -5.61 21.43
N GLU A 638 -17.13 -4.66 21.59
CA GLU A 638 -17.36 -3.40 22.30
C GLU A 638 -18.19 -2.42 21.44
N SER A 639 -19.47 -2.21 21.78
CA SER A 639 -20.40 -1.34 21.00
C SER A 639 -19.89 0.08 20.76
N SER A 640 -19.05 0.61 21.66
CA SER A 640 -18.56 1.99 21.62
C SER A 640 -17.70 2.33 20.38
N TRP A 641 -17.20 1.33 19.67
CA TRP A 641 -16.50 1.47 18.38
C TRP A 641 -17.49 1.60 17.22
N LEU A 642 -18.52 0.75 17.18
CA LEU A 642 -19.63 0.85 16.23
C LEU A 642 -20.36 2.19 16.39
N GLU A 643 -20.71 2.58 17.63
CA GLU A 643 -21.29 3.89 17.97
C GLU A 643 -20.44 5.09 17.54
N TRP A 644 -19.15 4.91 17.32
CA TRP A 644 -18.27 5.96 16.80
C TRP A 644 -18.13 5.88 15.28
N ALA A 645 -18.10 4.67 14.70
CA ALA A 645 -18.16 4.44 13.26
C ALA A 645 -19.40 5.09 12.62
N LEU A 646 -20.59 4.95 13.24
CA LEU A 646 -21.82 5.63 12.80
C LEU A 646 -21.63 7.15 12.73
N ARG A 647 -21.18 7.79 13.82
CA ARG A 647 -20.99 9.25 13.89
C ARG A 647 -19.94 9.76 12.90
N LEU A 648 -18.92 8.95 12.60
CA LEU A 648 -17.93 9.28 11.56
C LEU A 648 -18.52 9.12 10.15
N GLN A 649 -19.39 8.15 9.90
CA GLN A 649 -20.12 8.04 8.63
C GLN A 649 -21.08 9.23 8.44
N ASP A 650 -21.85 9.61 9.47
CA ASP A 650 -22.73 10.78 9.41
C ASP A 650 -21.96 12.08 9.13
N THR A 651 -20.73 12.18 9.66
CA THR A 651 -19.83 13.30 9.36
C THR A 651 -19.27 13.19 7.94
N GLN A 652 -18.84 12.02 7.49
CA GLN A 652 -18.38 11.80 6.12
C GLN A 652 -19.46 12.18 5.09
N ASP A 653 -20.70 11.80 5.36
CA ASP A 653 -21.88 12.11 4.58
C ASP A 653 -22.16 13.62 4.53
N ARG A 654 -21.98 14.33 5.65
CA ARG A 654 -22.14 15.79 5.72
C ARG A 654 -21.05 16.56 4.99
N LEU A 655 -19.80 16.08 4.98
CA LEU A 655 -18.64 16.81 4.44
C LEU A 655 -18.35 16.52 2.96
N PHE A 656 -18.57 15.27 2.51
CA PHE A 656 -18.04 14.80 1.22
C PHE A 656 -19.09 14.30 0.22
N TRP A 657 -20.32 13.99 0.65
CA TRP A 657 -21.34 13.41 -0.24
C TRP A 657 -21.79 14.39 -1.33
N ASP A 658 -21.81 13.92 -2.58
CA ASP A 658 -22.39 14.65 -3.69
C ASP A 658 -23.91 14.41 -3.77
N SER A 659 -24.69 15.38 -3.31
CA SER A 659 -26.16 15.36 -3.39
C SER A 659 -26.73 15.51 -4.80
N ARG A 660 -25.90 15.80 -5.83
CA ARG A 660 -26.32 15.90 -7.23
C ARG A 660 -25.90 14.68 -8.04
N GLY A 661 -24.63 14.30 -7.98
CA GLY A 661 -24.05 13.21 -8.77
C GLY A 661 -23.89 11.88 -8.04
N GLY A 662 -24.07 11.80 -6.72
CA GLY A 662 -23.89 10.59 -5.93
C GLY A 662 -22.41 10.20 -5.69
N GLY A 663 -22.17 9.41 -4.65
CA GLY A 663 -20.81 9.12 -4.17
C GLY A 663 -20.16 10.30 -3.45
N TYR A 664 -18.87 10.19 -3.13
CA TYR A 664 -18.16 11.14 -2.28
C TYR A 664 -16.98 11.80 -3.00
N PHE A 665 -16.82 13.11 -2.81
CA PHE A 665 -15.63 13.87 -3.20
C PHE A 665 -14.46 13.61 -2.25
N CYS A 666 -13.22 13.63 -2.74
CA CYS A 666 -12.03 13.41 -1.91
C CYS A 666 -11.86 14.51 -0.84
N SER A 667 -12.14 15.76 -1.20
CA SER A 667 -12.02 16.95 -0.32
C SER A 667 -13.37 17.59 -0.03
N GLU A 668 -13.46 18.24 1.13
CA GLU A 668 -14.61 19.03 1.56
C GLU A 668 -14.82 20.26 0.65
N ALA A 669 -16.04 20.78 0.56
CA ALA A 669 -16.36 21.90 -0.33
C ALA A 669 -15.57 23.18 0.01
N GLU A 670 -15.40 23.49 1.30
CA GLU A 670 -14.69 24.68 1.76
C GLU A 670 -13.17 24.54 1.62
N LEU A 671 -12.61 23.40 2.04
CA LEU A 671 -11.15 23.12 1.95
C LEU A 671 -10.66 22.93 0.51
N GLY A 672 -11.54 22.46 -0.38
CA GLY A 672 -11.26 22.31 -1.80
C GLY A 672 -11.49 23.56 -2.65
N ALA A 673 -11.83 24.71 -2.05
CA ALA A 673 -12.21 25.92 -2.80
C ALA A 673 -11.05 26.54 -3.62
N ASP A 674 -9.80 26.34 -3.21
CA ASP A 674 -8.61 26.79 -3.95
C ASP A 674 -8.28 25.89 -5.15
N LEU A 675 -8.76 24.64 -5.18
CA LEU A 675 -8.41 23.69 -6.23
C LEU A 675 -9.27 23.90 -7.48
N PRO A 676 -8.70 23.76 -8.70
CA PRO A 676 -9.44 23.97 -9.94
C PRO A 676 -10.56 22.95 -10.18
N LEU A 677 -10.58 21.84 -9.42
CA LEU A 677 -11.58 20.77 -9.49
C LEU A 677 -11.57 19.91 -8.22
N ARG A 678 -12.74 19.41 -7.79
CA ARG A 678 -12.90 18.41 -6.72
C ARG A 678 -13.13 17.03 -7.35
N LEU A 679 -12.20 16.10 -7.14
CA LEU A 679 -12.29 14.73 -7.64
C LEU A 679 -13.17 13.83 -6.76
N LYS A 680 -13.66 12.74 -7.37
CA LYS A 680 -14.10 11.52 -6.68
C LYS A 680 -13.13 10.41 -7.08
N ASP A 681 -12.65 9.65 -6.10
CA ASP A 681 -11.57 8.66 -6.32
C ASP A 681 -12.08 7.42 -7.09
N ASP A 682 -11.50 7.14 -8.27
CA ASP A 682 -12.01 6.18 -9.26
C ASP A 682 -11.05 5.01 -9.60
N GLN A 683 -10.03 4.84 -8.77
CA GLN A 683 -9.07 3.75 -8.88
C GLN A 683 -8.77 3.13 -7.51
N ASP A 684 -8.94 1.80 -7.39
CA ASP A 684 -8.32 1.04 -6.30
C ASP A 684 -6.88 0.67 -6.73
N GLY A 685 -5.89 0.95 -5.88
CA GLY A 685 -4.48 0.67 -6.14
C GLY A 685 -3.81 0.00 -4.93
N ALA A 686 -2.56 0.41 -4.64
CA ALA A 686 -1.90 0.01 -3.39
C ALA A 686 -2.66 0.56 -2.16
N GLU A 687 -3.21 1.77 -2.25
CA GLU A 687 -4.29 2.27 -1.40
C GLU A 687 -5.65 2.04 -2.11
N PRO A 688 -6.72 1.61 -1.41
CA PRO A 688 -8.05 1.44 -2.01
C PRO A 688 -8.74 2.78 -2.25
N SER A 689 -9.64 2.89 -3.22
CA SER A 689 -10.47 4.11 -3.35
C SER A 689 -11.35 4.24 -2.12
N ALA A 690 -11.35 5.43 -1.52
CA ALA A 690 -12.19 5.72 -0.38
C ALA A 690 -13.70 5.65 -0.72
N ASN A 691 -14.09 5.76 -2.00
CA ASN A 691 -15.46 5.47 -2.45
C ASN A 691 -15.76 3.95 -2.40
N SER A 692 -14.83 3.09 -2.82
CA SER A 692 -14.97 1.62 -2.73
C SER A 692 -15.13 1.15 -1.28
N VAL A 693 -14.28 1.66 -0.37
CA VAL A 693 -14.36 1.35 1.05
C VAL A 693 -15.66 1.90 1.67
N SER A 694 -16.07 3.11 1.29
CA SER A 694 -17.35 3.70 1.74
C SER A 694 -18.56 2.86 1.31
N ALA A 695 -18.58 2.33 0.09
CA ALA A 695 -19.66 1.45 -0.38
C ALA A 695 -19.79 0.20 0.51
N HIS A 696 -18.67 -0.42 0.88
CA HIS A 696 -18.66 -1.56 1.83
C HIS A 696 -19.05 -1.15 3.26
N ASN A 697 -18.61 0.02 3.75
CA ASN A 697 -18.97 0.52 5.08
C ASN A 697 -20.47 0.77 5.20
N LEU A 698 -21.07 1.45 4.20
CA LEU A 698 -22.51 1.73 4.15
C LEU A 698 -23.35 0.45 4.20
N LEU A 699 -22.94 -0.62 3.49
CA LEU A 699 -23.62 -1.92 3.54
C LEU A 699 -23.54 -2.54 4.94
N ARG A 700 -22.38 -2.51 5.61
CA ARG A 700 -22.21 -3.05 6.96
C ARG A 700 -22.95 -2.23 8.01
N LEU A 701 -22.92 -0.90 7.92
CA LEU A 701 -23.67 0.00 8.79
C LEU A 701 -25.18 -0.21 8.63
N HIS A 702 -25.68 -0.42 7.41
CA HIS A 702 -27.05 -0.89 7.17
C HIS A 702 -27.29 -2.26 7.85
N GLY A 703 -26.37 -3.22 7.69
CA GLY A 703 -26.45 -4.53 8.35
C GLY A 703 -26.44 -4.50 9.89
N PHE A 704 -25.88 -3.44 10.50
CA PHE A 704 -25.86 -3.24 11.95
C PHE A 704 -27.06 -2.43 12.50
N THR A 705 -27.89 -1.83 11.64
CA THR A 705 -28.93 -0.86 12.07
C THR A 705 -30.27 -0.94 11.36
N GLY A 706 -30.35 -1.58 10.19
CA GLY A 706 -31.52 -1.54 9.32
C GLY A 706 -31.80 -0.18 8.67
N HIS A 707 -31.00 0.86 8.94
CA HIS A 707 -31.18 2.20 8.37
C HIS A 707 -31.06 2.16 6.84
N LYS A 708 -32.16 2.45 6.14
CA LYS A 708 -32.25 2.30 4.67
C LYS A 708 -31.40 3.34 3.93
N ASP A 709 -31.30 4.55 4.47
CA ASP A 709 -30.56 5.68 3.91
C ASP A 709 -29.13 5.31 3.49
N TRP A 710 -28.43 4.46 4.26
CA TRP A 710 -27.09 3.98 3.90
C TRP A 710 -27.08 2.93 2.78
N MET A 711 -28.10 2.07 2.69
CA MET A 711 -28.29 1.18 1.53
C MET A 711 -28.58 2.01 0.28
N ASP A 712 -29.48 3.00 0.37
CA ASP A 712 -29.85 3.87 -0.74
C ASP A 712 -28.66 4.72 -1.22
N LYS A 713 -27.82 5.22 -0.29
CA LYS A 713 -26.53 5.85 -0.59
C LYS A 713 -25.54 4.89 -1.24
N CYS A 714 -25.45 3.64 -0.79
CA CYS A 714 -24.58 2.64 -1.43
C CYS A 714 -25.03 2.36 -2.87
N VAL A 715 -26.32 2.14 -3.10
CA VAL A 715 -26.90 1.98 -4.45
C VAL A 715 -26.63 3.21 -5.32
N CYS A 716 -26.79 4.42 -4.77
CA CYS A 716 -26.50 5.67 -5.48
C CYS A 716 -25.01 5.82 -5.85
N LEU A 717 -24.09 5.52 -4.93
CA LEU A 717 -22.64 5.51 -5.18
C LEU A 717 -22.28 4.50 -6.28
N LEU A 718 -22.71 3.24 -6.13
CA LEU A 718 -22.47 2.19 -7.14
C LEU A 718 -23.09 2.54 -8.50
N THR A 719 -24.19 3.30 -8.52
CA THR A 719 -24.79 3.82 -9.74
C THR A 719 -23.93 4.92 -10.37
N ALA A 720 -23.36 5.84 -9.60
CA ALA A 720 -22.48 6.90 -10.10
C ALA A 720 -21.23 6.35 -10.81
N PHE A 721 -20.59 5.33 -10.23
CA PHE A 721 -19.41 4.68 -10.79
C PHE A 721 -19.73 3.63 -11.89
N SER A 722 -20.99 3.52 -12.33
CA SER A 722 -21.44 2.56 -13.37
C SER A 722 -20.58 2.57 -14.64
N GLU A 723 -20.21 3.75 -15.14
CA GLU A 723 -19.48 3.87 -16.41
C GLU A 723 -18.02 3.40 -16.27
N ARG A 724 -17.36 3.74 -15.15
CA ARG A 724 -16.01 3.29 -14.81
C ARG A 724 -15.96 1.77 -14.70
N MET A 725 -16.86 1.17 -13.94
CA MET A 725 -16.99 -0.29 -13.81
C MET A 725 -17.31 -1.00 -15.14
N ARG A 726 -18.11 -0.39 -16.03
CA ARG A 726 -18.42 -1.00 -17.34
C ARG A 726 -17.25 -0.99 -18.32
N ARG A 727 -16.37 0.01 -18.23
CA ARG A 727 -15.19 0.19 -19.10
C ARG A 727 -13.96 -0.55 -18.59
N VAL A 728 -13.60 -0.33 -17.33
CA VAL A 728 -12.35 -0.82 -16.72
C VAL A 728 -12.66 -1.32 -15.29
N PRO A 729 -13.38 -2.45 -15.13
CA PRO A 729 -13.71 -3.00 -13.82
C PRO A 729 -12.47 -3.38 -13.01
N VAL A 730 -11.37 -3.78 -13.66
CA VAL A 730 -10.07 -4.04 -13.00
C VAL A 730 -9.45 -2.81 -12.32
N ALA A 731 -9.92 -1.60 -12.61
CA ALA A 731 -9.52 -0.40 -11.88
C ALA A 731 -10.31 -0.18 -10.57
N LEU A 732 -11.38 -0.95 -10.31
CA LEU A 732 -12.22 -0.83 -9.10
C LEU A 732 -12.59 -2.19 -8.44
N PRO A 733 -11.65 -3.13 -8.23
CA PRO A 733 -11.92 -4.45 -7.64
C PRO A 733 -12.64 -4.44 -6.28
N GLU A 734 -12.38 -3.47 -5.39
CA GLU A 734 -13.08 -3.39 -4.09
C GLU A 734 -14.49 -2.81 -4.27
N MET A 735 -14.72 -1.94 -5.26
CA MET A 735 -16.08 -1.50 -5.60
C MET A 735 -16.89 -2.59 -6.30
N VAL A 736 -16.27 -3.42 -7.13
CA VAL A 736 -16.91 -4.60 -7.75
C VAL A 736 -17.26 -5.65 -6.68
N ARG A 737 -16.47 -5.77 -5.62
CA ARG A 737 -16.84 -6.50 -4.40
C ARG A 737 -18.03 -5.87 -3.66
N ALA A 738 -18.03 -4.55 -3.44
CA ALA A 738 -19.16 -3.85 -2.81
C ALA A 738 -20.46 -4.02 -3.60
N LEU A 739 -20.39 -3.96 -4.93
CA LEU A 739 -21.49 -4.24 -5.85
C LEU A 739 -22.05 -5.67 -5.69
N SER A 740 -21.15 -6.65 -5.52
CA SER A 740 -21.53 -8.04 -5.27
C SER A 740 -22.24 -8.20 -3.91
N ALA A 741 -21.68 -7.61 -2.86
CA ALA A 741 -22.27 -7.60 -1.52
C ALA A 741 -23.65 -6.91 -1.48
N GLN A 742 -23.83 -5.83 -2.26
CA GLN A 742 -25.11 -5.13 -2.40
C GLN A 742 -26.17 -6.02 -3.06
N GLN A 743 -25.83 -6.76 -4.11
CA GLN A 743 -26.79 -7.56 -4.88
C GLN A 743 -27.04 -8.98 -4.33
N GLN A 744 -26.13 -9.51 -3.50
CA GLN A 744 -26.28 -10.81 -2.83
C GLN A 744 -26.84 -10.70 -1.39
N THR A 745 -26.91 -9.47 -0.85
CA THR A 745 -27.13 -9.15 0.58
C THR A 745 -25.99 -9.62 1.49
N LEU A 746 -25.96 -9.12 2.73
CA LEU A 746 -24.98 -9.54 3.75
C LEU A 746 -25.53 -10.70 4.58
N LYS A 747 -24.67 -11.67 4.92
CA LYS A 747 -24.98 -12.68 5.95
C LYS A 747 -24.86 -12.02 7.33
N GLN A 748 -25.98 -11.70 7.96
CA GLN A 748 -26.01 -11.16 9.32
C GLN A 748 -26.01 -12.32 10.32
N ILE A 749 -24.94 -12.43 11.11
CA ILE A 749 -24.76 -13.52 12.07
C ILE A 749 -24.92 -12.95 13.48
N VAL A 750 -25.93 -13.41 14.22
CA VAL A 750 -26.20 -13.00 15.59
C VAL A 750 -25.86 -14.15 16.54
N ILE A 751 -25.01 -13.92 17.54
CA ILE A 751 -24.89 -14.82 18.70
C ILE A 751 -25.67 -14.21 19.86
N CYS A 752 -26.55 -14.99 20.49
CA CYS A 752 -27.15 -14.67 21.77
C CYS A 752 -26.34 -15.36 22.88
N GLY A 753 -25.65 -14.60 23.73
CA GLY A 753 -24.75 -15.19 24.74
C GLY A 753 -24.00 -14.17 25.60
N ASP A 754 -23.50 -14.62 26.76
CA ASP A 754 -22.61 -13.83 27.60
C ASP A 754 -21.24 -13.68 26.90
N PRO A 755 -20.75 -12.45 26.65
CA PRO A 755 -19.44 -12.21 26.02
C PRO A 755 -18.26 -12.90 26.70
N GLN A 756 -18.36 -13.24 27.99
CA GLN A 756 -17.29 -13.90 28.73
C GLN A 756 -17.37 -15.42 28.76
N ALA A 757 -18.53 -16.00 28.43
CA ALA A 757 -18.76 -17.45 28.47
C ALA A 757 -18.01 -18.21 27.36
N LYS A 758 -17.68 -19.49 27.64
CA LYS A 758 -16.79 -20.31 26.80
C LYS A 758 -17.43 -20.74 25.49
N ASP A 759 -18.72 -21.02 25.52
CA ASP A 759 -19.58 -21.33 24.38
C ASP A 759 -19.72 -20.13 23.43
N THR A 760 -20.02 -18.93 23.95
CA THR A 760 -20.04 -17.68 23.18
C THR A 760 -18.70 -17.47 22.46
N LYS A 761 -17.58 -17.62 23.18
CA LYS A 761 -16.22 -17.50 22.63
C LYS A 761 -15.90 -18.58 21.59
N ALA A 762 -16.40 -19.80 21.76
CA ALA A 762 -16.22 -20.88 20.78
C ALA A 762 -17.00 -20.61 19.47
N LEU A 763 -18.23 -20.08 19.56
CA LEU A 763 -19.01 -19.68 18.38
C LEU A 763 -18.38 -18.49 17.67
N LEU A 764 -17.91 -17.47 18.41
CA LEU A 764 -17.15 -16.34 17.86
C LEU A 764 -15.89 -16.82 17.13
N GLN A 765 -15.03 -17.63 17.79
CA GLN A 765 -13.80 -18.14 17.17
C GLN A 765 -14.09 -19.01 15.94
N CYS A 766 -15.20 -19.75 15.93
CA CYS A 766 -15.64 -20.48 14.74
C CYS A 766 -15.92 -19.52 13.57
N ILE A 767 -16.68 -18.43 13.80
CA ILE A 767 -17.00 -17.41 12.79
C ILE A 767 -15.74 -16.63 12.34
N HIS A 768 -14.76 -16.42 13.21
CA HIS A 768 -13.49 -15.79 12.85
C HIS A 768 -12.52 -16.72 12.10
N SER A 769 -12.61 -18.03 12.31
CA SER A 769 -11.80 -19.02 11.57
C SER A 769 -12.25 -19.27 10.12
N ILE A 770 -13.37 -18.70 9.66
CA ILE A 770 -13.94 -18.95 8.33
C ILE A 770 -13.95 -17.64 7.52
N TYR A 771 -13.42 -17.70 6.29
CA TYR A 771 -13.50 -16.58 5.34
C TYR A 771 -14.93 -16.34 4.90
N ILE A 772 -15.49 -15.21 5.35
CA ILE A 772 -16.83 -14.74 5.01
C ILE A 772 -16.71 -13.23 4.75
N PRO A 773 -16.62 -12.78 3.48
CA PRO A 773 -16.32 -11.37 3.16
C PRO A 773 -17.52 -10.45 3.36
N ASN A 774 -18.75 -10.97 3.17
CA ASN A 774 -19.99 -10.21 3.15
C ASN A 774 -20.83 -10.48 4.40
N LYS A 775 -20.24 -10.36 5.60
CA LYS A 775 -20.94 -10.53 6.88
C LYS A 775 -21.06 -9.24 7.69
N VAL A 776 -21.95 -9.29 8.67
CA VAL A 776 -21.90 -8.49 9.89
C VAL A 776 -22.09 -9.44 11.08
N LEU A 777 -21.25 -9.31 12.11
CA LEU A 777 -21.26 -10.15 13.30
C LEU A 777 -21.78 -9.38 14.52
N ILE A 778 -22.85 -9.87 15.14
CA ILE A 778 -23.56 -9.20 16.24
C ILE A 778 -23.58 -10.11 17.46
N LEU A 779 -23.05 -9.64 18.58
CA LEU A 779 -23.27 -10.27 19.88
C LEU A 779 -24.44 -9.59 20.59
N ALA A 780 -25.54 -10.32 20.73
CA ALA A 780 -26.66 -9.98 21.58
C ALA A 780 -26.39 -10.51 23.00
N ASP A 781 -25.98 -9.61 23.89
CA ASP A 781 -25.83 -9.82 25.33
C ASP A 781 -27.15 -10.20 26.04
N GLY A 782 -28.29 -9.91 25.40
CA GLY A 782 -29.63 -10.15 25.92
C GLY A 782 -30.23 -8.95 26.65
N ASP A 783 -29.53 -7.81 26.72
CA ASP A 783 -30.09 -6.56 27.25
C ASP A 783 -30.94 -5.85 26.19
N PRO A 784 -32.27 -5.70 26.39
CA PRO A 784 -33.13 -4.93 25.48
C PRO A 784 -32.77 -3.43 25.44
N SER A 785 -32.02 -2.94 26.44
CA SER A 785 -31.56 -1.56 26.51
C SER A 785 -30.19 -1.32 25.84
N SER A 786 -29.49 -2.37 25.37
CA SER A 786 -28.17 -2.25 24.75
C SER A 786 -28.21 -1.43 23.46
N PHE A 787 -27.06 -0.89 23.03
CA PHE A 787 -27.00 -0.05 21.82
C PHE A 787 -27.58 -0.77 20.59
N LEU A 788 -27.17 -2.03 20.37
CA LEU A 788 -27.62 -2.85 19.24
C LEU A 788 -29.11 -3.17 19.32
N SER A 789 -29.64 -3.51 20.50
CA SER A 789 -31.09 -3.73 20.70
C SER A 789 -31.94 -2.50 20.35
N ARG A 790 -31.42 -1.28 20.53
CA ARG A 790 -32.09 -0.04 20.11
C ARG A 790 -32.04 0.21 18.60
N GLN A 791 -30.98 -0.23 17.91
CA GLN A 791 -30.88 -0.12 16.45
C GLN A 791 -31.70 -1.20 15.73
N LEU A 792 -31.67 -2.43 16.25
CA LEU A 792 -32.32 -3.61 15.68
C LEU A 792 -33.27 -4.26 16.71
N PRO A 793 -34.51 -3.76 16.87
CA PRO A 793 -35.44 -4.23 17.90
C PRO A 793 -35.73 -5.73 17.89
N PHE A 794 -35.58 -6.41 16.75
CA PHE A 794 -35.76 -7.87 16.66
C PHE A 794 -34.71 -8.67 17.44
N LEU A 795 -33.54 -8.11 17.75
CA LEU A 795 -32.54 -8.79 18.61
C LEU A 795 -33.15 -9.14 19.97
N SER A 796 -34.08 -8.32 20.47
CA SER A 796 -34.81 -8.57 21.72
C SER A 796 -35.80 -9.75 21.69
N THR A 797 -36.05 -10.36 20.52
CA THR A 797 -36.88 -11.58 20.40
C THR A 797 -36.06 -12.88 20.34
N LEU A 798 -34.76 -12.79 20.03
CA LEU A 798 -33.86 -13.94 19.96
C LEU A 798 -33.46 -14.43 21.37
N ARG A 799 -33.17 -15.72 21.52
CA ARG A 799 -32.99 -16.35 22.84
C ARG A 799 -31.81 -17.32 22.83
N ARG A 800 -31.31 -17.64 24.03
CA ARG A 800 -30.48 -18.82 24.25
C ARG A 800 -31.37 -20.07 24.24
N VAL A 801 -30.91 -21.14 23.59
CA VAL A 801 -31.53 -22.47 23.61
C VAL A 801 -30.83 -23.30 24.67
N GLU A 802 -31.60 -23.95 25.56
CA GLU A 802 -31.08 -24.77 26.66
C GLU A 802 -30.00 -24.06 27.51
N ASP A 803 -30.20 -22.75 27.72
CA ASP A 803 -29.28 -21.78 28.35
C ASP A 803 -27.89 -21.61 27.71
N GLN A 804 -27.57 -22.34 26.63
CA GLN A 804 -26.33 -22.24 25.87
C GLN A 804 -26.30 -21.00 24.96
N ALA A 805 -25.10 -20.47 24.69
CA ALA A 805 -24.88 -19.48 23.64
C ALA A 805 -25.39 -20.01 22.29
N THR A 806 -26.15 -19.17 21.57
CA THR A 806 -26.92 -19.61 20.40
C THR A 806 -26.69 -18.69 19.21
N ALA A 807 -26.19 -19.23 18.11
CA ALA A 807 -26.04 -18.53 16.84
C ALA A 807 -27.32 -18.61 15.97
N TYR A 808 -27.62 -17.50 15.31
CA TYR A 808 -28.66 -17.32 14.31
C TYR A 808 -28.05 -16.67 13.07
N ILE A 809 -28.34 -17.21 11.88
CA ILE A 809 -27.86 -16.64 10.61
C ILE A 809 -29.06 -16.10 9.83
N PHE A 810 -28.99 -14.83 9.45
CA PHE A 810 -29.96 -14.13 8.62
C PHE A 810 -29.36 -13.85 7.25
N GLU A 811 -30.04 -14.31 6.19
CA GLU A 811 -29.62 -14.19 4.80
C GLU A 811 -30.86 -14.18 3.90
N ASN A 812 -30.93 -13.25 2.94
CA ASN A 812 -32.07 -13.13 2.01
C ASN A 812 -33.47 -13.14 2.69
N GLN A 813 -33.60 -12.46 3.83
CA GLN A 813 -34.81 -12.38 4.69
C GLN A 813 -35.23 -13.71 5.36
N ALA A 814 -34.49 -14.80 5.19
CA ALA A 814 -34.65 -16.03 5.96
C ALA A 814 -33.76 -16.03 7.21
N CYS A 815 -34.16 -16.81 8.22
CA CYS A 815 -33.37 -17.11 9.41
C CYS A 815 -33.06 -18.61 9.44
N SER A 816 -31.86 -18.98 9.87
CA SER A 816 -31.50 -20.37 10.18
C SER A 816 -32.32 -20.91 11.36
N MET A 817 -32.29 -22.23 11.55
CA MET A 817 -32.53 -22.80 12.89
C MET A 817 -31.51 -22.24 13.91
N PRO A 818 -31.83 -22.23 15.21
CA PRO A 818 -30.85 -21.87 16.25
C PRO A 818 -29.73 -22.92 16.30
N ILE A 819 -28.49 -22.49 16.49
CA ILE A 819 -27.30 -23.38 16.53
C ILE A 819 -26.47 -23.08 17.77
N THR A 820 -26.27 -24.06 18.64
CA THR A 820 -25.38 -23.93 19.82
C THR A 820 -23.98 -24.54 19.59
N GLU A 821 -23.84 -25.46 18.65
CA GLU A 821 -22.60 -26.21 18.42
C GLU A 821 -21.71 -25.62 17.30
N PRO A 822 -20.43 -25.26 17.57
CA PRO A 822 -19.50 -24.73 16.57
C PRO A 822 -19.30 -25.63 15.35
N CYS A 823 -19.37 -26.96 15.52
CA CYS A 823 -19.25 -27.91 14.43
C CYS A 823 -20.43 -27.89 13.45
N GLU A 824 -21.61 -27.45 13.89
CA GLU A 824 -22.79 -27.28 13.03
C GLU A 824 -22.80 -25.90 12.39
N LEU A 825 -22.44 -24.87 13.17
CA LEU A 825 -22.25 -23.51 12.68
C LEU A 825 -21.23 -23.47 11.53
N ARG A 826 -20.11 -24.19 11.65
CA ARG A 826 -19.12 -24.35 10.57
C ARG A 826 -19.72 -24.97 9.30
N LYS A 827 -20.55 -26.02 9.42
CA LYS A 827 -21.17 -26.68 8.25
C LYS A 827 -22.10 -25.74 7.51
N LEU A 828 -22.88 -24.92 8.23
CA LEU A 828 -23.79 -23.96 7.61
C LEU A 828 -23.06 -22.75 7.03
N LEU A 829 -21.97 -22.28 7.65
CA LEU A 829 -21.15 -21.16 7.15
C LEU A 829 -20.26 -21.52 5.94
N HIS A 830 -20.13 -22.81 5.60
CA HIS A 830 -19.48 -23.24 4.36
C HIS A 830 -20.44 -23.34 3.16
N GLN A 831 -21.76 -23.18 3.39
CA GLN A 831 -22.82 -23.15 2.38
C GLN A 831 -23.10 -21.72 1.89
#